data_AF-A0A2J8KF07-F1
#
_entry.id   AF-A0A2J8KF07-F1
#
_cell.length_a   1.000
_cell.length_b   1.000
_cell.length_c   1.000
_cell.angle_alpha   90.00
_cell.angle_beta   90.00
_cell.angle_gamma   90.00
#
_symmetry.space_group_name_H-M   'P 1'
#
loop_
_entity.id
_entity.type
_entity.pdbx_description
1 polymer ?
#
loop_
_entity_poly.entity_id
_entity_poly.type
_entity_poly.pdbx_seq_one_letter_code
_entity_poly.pdbx_strand_id
1 'polypeptide(L)'
;MLPTLSDTYIPQCSTDGQWRQVQCDGPPEQVFELYQRWEAQNKDLTPAKLLVKIMSYREAASGNFSLFIQSLYEAGQQDVFPVLSQYPSLQDVPLAALEGKRPQPRENILLEPYLFWQILNGQLSQYPGSYSDFSTPLAHFDLRNCWCVDEAGQELEGTRAEPSKLPTCPGSCEEAKLRVLQFIREMEEIVSASNSSRFPLGESFLVAKGIRLRNEDLGLPPLFPPREAFAEQFLRGSDYAIRLAAQSTLSFYQRRRFSPDDSAGASALLRSGPYVPQCDAFGSWEPVQCHAGTGHCWCVDEKGGFIPASLTARSLQIPQCPTTCEKSRTSGLLSSWKQARSQENPSPRDLFVPACLETGEYARLQALGAGTWCVDPASGEELRPGSNSSAQSCRAEDGGFSPVQCDQAQGSCWCVMDSGEEVPGTRVAGGQPACESPRCPLPFNASEVVGGTILCETTSGPTGAAIQQCQLLCRQGSWSVFPPGPLICSLESGRWESQPPQPRACQRPQLWQTMQTQGHFQLQLPPGKMCSADYASLLQTFQVFILDELTARGFCQIQVKTFGTLVSIPVCNNSSVQVGCLTSERLGVNVTWKSRLEDIPVASLPDLHDIERALVGKDLLGRFTDLIQSGSFQLHLDSKTFPAETTIRFLQGDHFGTSPRTWFGCSEGFYQVLTSEASQDGLGCVKCPEGSYSQDEECIPCPVGFYQEQAGSLACVPCPVGRMTISAGAFSQTHCVTDCQRNEAGLQCDQNGQYRASQKDRGSGKAFCVDGEGRRLP
;
A
#
# COMPACT_ATOMS: atom_id res chain seq x y z
N MET A 1 30.92 36.31 -15.18
CA MET A 1 31.26 34.92 -14.86
C MET A 1 30.36 34.05 -15.73
N LEU A 2 30.93 33.17 -16.56
CA LEU A 2 30.12 32.16 -17.25
C LEU A 2 29.57 31.21 -16.18
N PRO A 3 28.28 30.81 -16.24
CA PRO A 3 27.78 29.76 -15.36
C PRO A 3 28.65 28.52 -15.52
N THR A 4 28.95 27.84 -14.41
CA THR A 4 29.57 26.52 -14.48
C THR A 4 28.66 25.60 -15.29
N LEU A 5 29.22 24.70 -16.10
CA LEU A 5 28.43 23.79 -16.97
C LEU A 5 27.40 22.97 -16.15
N SER A 6 27.66 22.78 -14.85
CA SER A 6 26.78 22.17 -13.85
C SER A 6 25.52 22.97 -13.51
N ASP A 7 25.44 24.26 -13.85
CA ASP A 7 24.35 25.17 -13.44
C ASP A 7 23.41 25.47 -14.61
N THR A 8 23.65 24.84 -15.76
CA THR A 8 22.84 25.06 -16.97
C THR A 8 21.65 24.11 -16.94
N TYR A 9 20.47 24.63 -16.63
CA TYR A 9 19.23 23.87 -16.64
C TYR A 9 18.54 23.92 -18.00
N ILE A 10 18.21 22.75 -18.55
CA ILE A 10 17.40 22.61 -19.78
C ILE A 10 16.19 21.72 -19.44
N PRO A 11 14.96 22.25 -19.45
CA PRO A 11 13.75 21.46 -19.23
C PRO A 11 13.67 20.19 -20.06
N GLN A 12 13.44 19.05 -19.40
CA GLN A 12 13.29 17.74 -20.05
C GLN A 12 11.82 17.32 -20.09
N CYS A 13 11.31 17.04 -21.30
CA CYS A 13 9.93 16.59 -21.52
C CYS A 13 9.89 15.21 -22.19
N SER A 14 8.76 14.51 -22.05
CA SER A 14 8.42 13.32 -22.83
C SER A 14 8.12 13.68 -24.29
N THR A 15 7.95 12.66 -25.14
CA THR A 15 7.57 12.84 -26.55
C THR A 15 6.23 13.57 -26.72
N ASP A 16 5.36 13.47 -25.72
CA ASP A 16 4.02 14.07 -25.73
C ASP A 16 4.02 15.50 -25.14
N GLY A 17 5.21 16.01 -24.76
CA GLY A 17 5.40 17.35 -24.21
C GLY A 17 5.10 17.49 -22.72
N GLN A 18 4.83 16.38 -22.01
CA GLN A 18 4.71 16.39 -20.55
C GLN A 18 6.07 16.47 -19.87
N TRP A 19 6.12 17.00 -18.65
CA TRP A 19 7.36 17.04 -17.87
C TRP A 19 7.83 15.62 -17.57
N ARG A 20 9.12 15.36 -17.76
CA ARG A 20 9.72 14.11 -17.27
C ARG A 20 9.86 14.22 -15.75
N GLN A 21 9.51 13.16 -15.02
CA GLN A 21 9.50 13.18 -13.55
C GLN A 21 10.89 13.51 -12.94
N VAL A 22 11.97 13.00 -13.55
CA VAL A 22 13.34 13.35 -13.17
C VAL A 22 13.83 14.48 -14.08
N GLN A 23 14.25 15.60 -13.46
CA GLN A 23 14.94 16.70 -14.11
C GLN A 23 16.39 16.74 -13.66
N CYS A 24 17.30 17.13 -14.55
CA CYS A 24 18.72 17.24 -14.24
C CYS A 24 19.32 18.54 -14.82
N ASP A 25 20.26 19.10 -14.07
CA ASP A 25 21.15 20.15 -14.57
C ASP A 25 22.27 19.58 -15.44
N GLY A 26 22.78 20.42 -16.34
CA GLY A 26 23.93 20.15 -17.17
C GLY A 26 23.60 19.83 -18.64
N PRO A 27 24.62 19.82 -19.50
CA PRO A 27 24.42 19.58 -20.93
C PRO A 27 24.12 18.10 -21.25
N PRO A 28 23.40 17.81 -22.35
CA PRO A 28 23.16 16.45 -22.82
C PRO A 28 24.43 15.77 -23.35
N GLU A 29 24.47 14.43 -23.39
CA GLU A 29 25.62 13.67 -23.93
C GLU A 29 25.95 14.08 -25.39
N GLN A 30 24.92 14.42 -26.15
CA GLN A 30 25.03 14.93 -27.52
C GLN A 30 25.93 16.18 -27.65
N VAL A 31 25.97 17.04 -26.62
CA VAL A 31 26.82 18.24 -26.58
C VAL A 31 28.28 17.87 -26.31
N PHE A 32 28.55 16.84 -25.52
CA PHE A 32 29.92 16.38 -25.27
C PHE A 32 30.53 15.76 -26.54
N GLU A 33 29.77 14.96 -27.28
CA GLU A 33 30.22 14.42 -28.57
C GLU A 33 30.53 15.55 -29.57
N LEU A 34 29.67 16.57 -29.64
CA LEU A 34 29.90 17.76 -30.46
C LEU A 34 31.19 18.47 -30.02
N TYR A 35 31.36 18.72 -28.73
CA TYR A 35 32.55 19.40 -28.18
C TYR A 35 33.84 18.64 -28.53
N GLN A 36 33.87 17.32 -28.32
CA GLN A 36 35.04 16.48 -28.63
C GLN A 36 35.43 16.55 -30.11
N ARG A 37 34.46 16.59 -31.04
CA ARG A 37 34.76 16.75 -32.47
C ARG A 37 35.31 18.13 -32.81
N TRP A 38 34.79 19.18 -32.17
CA TRP A 38 35.33 20.53 -32.33
C TRP A 38 36.73 20.67 -31.75
N GLU A 39 37.02 20.02 -30.63
CA GLU A 39 38.35 19.98 -30.01
C GLU A 39 39.35 19.18 -30.87
N ALA A 40 38.95 18.06 -31.46
CA ALA A 40 39.80 17.30 -32.38
C ALA A 40 40.26 18.14 -33.59
N GLN A 41 39.42 19.08 -34.03
CA GLN A 41 39.67 20.02 -35.11
C GLN A 41 40.48 21.25 -34.67
N ASN A 42 40.58 21.51 -33.36
CA ASN A 42 41.12 22.76 -32.82
C ASN A 42 41.95 22.52 -31.55
N LYS A 43 43.26 22.71 -31.64
CA LYS A 43 44.16 22.64 -30.47
C LYS A 43 43.79 23.71 -29.43
N ASP A 44 43.68 23.32 -28.16
CA ASP A 44 43.40 24.19 -27.00
C ASP A 44 42.09 25.01 -27.09
N LEU A 45 41.01 24.34 -27.49
CA LEU A 45 39.66 24.92 -27.46
C LEU A 45 39.08 24.80 -26.04
N THR A 46 38.54 25.89 -25.50
CA THR A 46 37.72 25.87 -24.27
C THR A 46 36.25 26.08 -24.64
N PRO A 47 35.27 25.68 -23.80
CA PRO A 47 33.85 25.86 -24.11
C PRO A 47 33.47 27.31 -24.46
N ALA A 48 34.07 28.28 -23.77
CA ALA A 48 33.86 29.71 -24.06
C ALA A 48 34.43 30.13 -25.43
N LYS A 49 35.62 29.63 -25.79
CA LYS A 49 36.22 29.89 -27.11
C LYS A 49 35.43 29.23 -28.23
N LEU A 50 34.92 28.02 -27.99
CA LEU A 50 34.06 27.31 -28.92
C LEU A 50 32.78 28.11 -29.20
N LEU A 51 32.10 28.62 -28.16
CA LEU A 51 30.88 29.40 -28.33
C LEU A 51 31.12 30.66 -29.18
N VAL A 52 32.19 31.42 -28.91
CA VAL A 52 32.55 32.61 -29.71
C VAL A 52 32.77 32.22 -31.17
N LYS A 53 33.44 31.09 -31.40
CA LYS A 53 33.70 30.59 -32.75
C LYS A 53 32.43 30.16 -33.47
N ILE A 54 31.55 29.39 -32.84
CA ILE A 54 30.25 29.00 -33.40
C ILE A 54 29.41 30.24 -33.74
N MET A 55 29.39 31.25 -32.86
CA MET A 55 28.67 32.50 -33.12
C MET A 55 29.25 33.26 -34.32
N SER A 56 30.57 33.24 -34.53
CA SER A 56 31.18 33.85 -35.72
C SER A 56 30.72 33.22 -37.04
N TYR A 57 30.48 31.91 -37.08
CA TYR A 57 29.91 31.24 -38.25
C TYR A 57 28.46 31.63 -38.53
N ARG A 58 27.67 31.83 -37.46
CA ARG A 58 26.30 32.33 -37.58
C ARG A 58 26.28 33.72 -38.22
N GLU A 59 27.12 34.63 -37.74
CA GLU A 59 27.22 35.99 -38.26
C GLU A 59 27.74 36.01 -39.71
N ALA A 60 28.80 35.24 -40.00
CA ALA A 60 29.37 35.13 -41.35
C ALA A 60 28.38 34.58 -42.38
N ALA A 61 27.52 33.65 -41.97
CA ALA A 61 26.51 33.05 -42.84
C ALA A 61 25.33 33.98 -43.13
N SER A 62 25.12 35.06 -42.36
CA SER A 62 24.01 36.02 -42.53
C SER A 62 22.63 35.36 -42.68
N GLY A 63 22.39 34.24 -41.98
CA GLY A 63 21.13 33.51 -42.08
C GLY A 63 20.93 32.75 -43.40
N ASN A 64 22.00 32.44 -44.14
CA ASN A 64 21.97 31.54 -45.29
C ASN A 64 22.78 30.26 -45.01
N PHE A 65 22.13 29.10 -45.16
CA PHE A 65 22.74 27.81 -44.88
C PHE A 65 23.91 27.45 -45.82
N SER A 66 23.83 27.83 -47.11
CA SER A 66 24.92 27.51 -48.05
C SER A 66 26.21 28.29 -47.71
N LEU A 67 26.06 29.55 -47.25
CA LEU A 67 27.19 30.36 -46.78
C LEU A 67 27.79 29.81 -45.49
N PHE A 68 26.97 29.25 -44.60
CA PHE A 68 27.46 28.56 -43.41
C PHE A 68 28.37 27.37 -43.75
N ILE A 69 27.94 26.52 -44.69
CA ILE A 69 28.76 25.39 -45.16
C ILE A 69 30.04 25.89 -45.84
N GLN A 70 29.94 26.93 -46.66
CA GLN A 70 31.12 27.54 -47.30
C GLN A 70 32.14 28.02 -46.26
N SER A 71 31.70 28.73 -45.22
CA SER A 71 32.59 29.19 -44.15
C SER A 71 33.25 28.04 -43.38
N LEU A 72 32.57 26.90 -43.21
CA LEU A 72 33.16 25.71 -42.57
C LEU A 72 34.29 25.11 -43.41
N TYR A 73 34.09 24.97 -44.72
CA TYR A 73 35.11 24.45 -45.64
C TYR A 73 36.30 25.41 -45.81
N GLU A 74 36.05 26.72 -45.88
CA GLU A 74 37.11 27.75 -45.94
C GLU A 74 37.99 27.74 -44.68
N ALA A 75 37.41 27.39 -43.53
CA ALA A 75 38.11 27.26 -42.27
C ALA A 75 38.71 25.87 -42.02
N GLY A 76 38.53 24.92 -42.95
CA GLY A 76 39.00 23.54 -42.85
C GLY A 76 38.34 22.72 -41.74
N GLN A 77 37.12 23.09 -41.33
CA GLN A 77 36.42 22.54 -40.15
C GLN A 77 35.19 21.71 -40.49
N GLN A 78 35.07 21.27 -41.73
CA GLN A 78 33.95 20.47 -42.21
C GLN A 78 33.84 19.11 -41.50
N ASP A 79 34.94 18.52 -41.00
CA ASP A 79 34.88 17.15 -40.43
C ASP A 79 34.31 17.09 -39.01
N VAL A 80 33.93 18.23 -38.43
CA VAL A 80 33.03 18.27 -37.27
C VAL A 80 31.73 17.52 -37.58
N PHE A 81 31.22 17.66 -38.82
CA PHE A 81 29.98 17.06 -39.27
C PHE A 81 30.26 15.78 -40.09
N PRO A 82 29.83 14.58 -39.65
CA PRO A 82 30.12 13.31 -40.33
C PRO A 82 29.62 13.21 -41.78
N VAL A 83 28.58 13.98 -42.12
CA VAL A 83 28.03 14.05 -43.49
C VAL A 83 28.96 14.82 -44.41
N LEU A 84 29.62 15.86 -43.91
CA LEU A 84 30.51 16.73 -44.70
C LEU A 84 31.93 16.17 -44.79
N SER A 85 32.39 15.43 -43.76
CA SER A 85 33.72 14.78 -43.75
C SER A 85 33.95 13.79 -44.90
N GLN A 86 32.89 13.35 -45.57
CA GLN A 86 32.95 12.43 -46.71
C GLN A 86 33.39 13.12 -48.00
N TYR A 87 33.34 14.45 -48.05
CA TYR A 87 33.62 15.25 -49.24
C TYR A 87 34.88 16.10 -49.02
N PRO A 88 35.95 15.90 -49.80
CA PRO A 88 37.23 16.58 -49.61
C PRO A 88 37.20 18.06 -50.02
N SER A 89 36.25 18.48 -50.86
CA SER A 89 36.06 19.88 -51.24
C SER A 89 34.59 20.27 -51.31
N LEU A 90 34.29 21.56 -51.18
CA LEU A 90 32.91 22.09 -51.28
C LEU A 90 32.24 21.77 -52.63
N GLN A 91 33.02 21.61 -53.70
CA GLN A 91 32.51 21.30 -55.05
C GLN A 91 31.98 19.86 -55.16
N ASP A 92 32.42 18.97 -54.27
CA ASP A 92 32.03 17.57 -54.23
C ASP A 92 30.74 17.34 -53.42
N VAL A 93 30.26 18.37 -52.69
CA VAL A 93 29.06 18.29 -51.86
C VAL A 93 27.80 18.33 -52.74
N PRO A 94 26.90 17.33 -52.65
CA PRO A 94 25.67 17.30 -53.43
C PRO A 94 24.78 18.52 -53.18
N LEU A 95 24.14 19.04 -54.23
CA LEU A 95 23.24 20.19 -54.13
C LEU A 95 22.12 19.99 -53.09
N ALA A 96 21.62 18.75 -52.96
CA ALA A 96 20.62 18.38 -51.96
C ALA A 96 21.11 18.58 -50.51
N ALA A 97 22.39 18.33 -50.23
CA ALA A 97 22.99 18.56 -48.93
C ALA A 97 23.20 20.06 -48.65
N LEU A 98 23.51 20.86 -49.68
CA LEU A 98 23.58 22.33 -49.60
C LEU A 98 22.20 22.99 -49.45
N GLU A 99 21.12 22.31 -49.87
CA GLU A 99 19.72 22.76 -49.71
C GLU A 99 19.06 22.25 -48.42
N GLY A 100 19.74 21.39 -47.64
CA GLY A 100 19.17 20.82 -46.41
C GLY A 100 18.12 19.70 -46.64
N LYS A 101 18.11 19.05 -47.81
CA LYS A 101 17.21 17.91 -48.13
C LYS A 101 17.89 16.58 -47.75
N ARG A 102 17.35 15.96 -46.70
CA ARG A 102 17.82 14.79 -45.91
C ARG A 102 18.44 13.59 -46.65
N PRO A 103 19.33 12.86 -45.95
CA PRO A 103 19.09 11.49 -45.51
C PRO A 103 18.78 11.46 -43.99
N GLN A 104 18.23 10.34 -43.51
CA GLN A 104 17.65 10.15 -42.17
C GLN A 104 18.50 10.71 -41.01
N PRO A 105 17.86 11.26 -39.95
CA PRO A 105 18.57 11.71 -38.76
C PRO A 105 19.30 10.53 -38.11
N ARG A 106 20.61 10.70 -37.89
CA ARG A 106 21.39 9.85 -36.98
C ARG A 106 21.09 10.25 -35.53
N GLU A 107 21.56 9.41 -34.60
CA GLU A 107 21.32 9.46 -33.13
C GLU A 107 21.65 10.81 -32.45
N ASN A 108 22.48 11.68 -33.05
CA ASN A 108 22.82 13.00 -32.52
C ASN A 108 22.45 14.15 -33.48
N ILE A 109 21.42 14.93 -33.10
CA ILE A 109 20.86 16.04 -33.89
C ILE A 109 21.84 17.21 -34.04
N LEU A 110 22.76 17.39 -33.09
CA LEU A 110 23.74 18.47 -33.13
C LEU A 110 24.84 18.24 -34.17
N LEU A 111 25.01 17.00 -34.63
CA LEU A 111 25.93 16.63 -35.70
C LEU A 111 25.30 16.66 -37.10
N GLU A 112 24.04 17.08 -37.19
CA GLU A 112 23.36 17.33 -38.46
C GLU A 112 23.52 18.81 -38.86
N PRO A 113 24.25 19.13 -39.96
CA PRO A 113 24.63 20.51 -40.28
C PRO A 113 23.43 21.46 -40.42
N TYR A 114 22.35 21.00 -41.06
CA TYR A 114 21.16 21.81 -41.31
C TYR A 114 20.38 22.08 -40.02
N LEU A 115 20.16 21.05 -39.20
CA LEU A 115 19.45 21.18 -37.92
C LEU A 115 20.27 22.03 -36.95
N PHE A 116 21.58 21.80 -36.86
CA PHE A 116 22.49 22.62 -36.06
C PHE A 116 22.43 24.11 -36.47
N TRP A 117 22.46 24.40 -37.76
CA TRP A 117 22.29 25.77 -38.27
C TRP A 117 20.92 26.39 -37.95
N GLN A 118 19.84 25.61 -38.02
CA GLN A 118 18.50 26.08 -37.62
C GLN A 118 18.42 26.38 -36.11
N ILE A 119 19.04 25.55 -35.27
CA ILE A 119 19.17 25.76 -33.81
C ILE A 119 19.93 27.06 -33.54
N LEU A 120 21.08 27.27 -34.20
CA LEU A 120 21.89 28.48 -34.02
C LEU A 120 21.16 29.77 -34.38
N ASN A 121 20.25 29.71 -35.34
CA ASN A 121 19.47 30.86 -35.78
C ASN A 121 18.15 31.04 -35.02
N GLY A 122 17.83 30.16 -34.06
CA GLY A 122 16.58 30.21 -33.31
C GLY A 122 15.34 29.98 -34.19
N GLN A 123 15.49 29.26 -35.31
CA GLN A 123 14.39 28.99 -36.25
C GLN A 123 13.48 27.83 -35.80
N LEU A 124 13.87 27.13 -34.74
CA LEU A 124 13.15 25.99 -34.18
C LEU A 124 12.49 26.42 -32.87
N SER A 125 11.18 26.23 -32.79
CA SER A 125 10.40 26.42 -31.55
C SER A 125 10.51 25.22 -30.61
N GLN A 126 10.92 24.05 -31.13
CA GLN A 126 11.04 22.78 -30.40
C GLN A 126 12.29 22.03 -30.87
N TYR A 127 12.91 21.25 -29.97
CA TYR A 127 14.08 20.44 -30.29
C TYR A 127 13.68 19.27 -31.22
N PRO A 128 14.26 19.13 -32.43
CA PRO A 128 13.68 18.31 -33.50
C PRO A 128 14.08 16.82 -33.49
N GLY A 129 14.60 16.28 -32.38
CA GLY A 129 14.82 14.84 -32.30
C GLY A 129 14.79 14.30 -30.87
N SER A 130 15.14 13.03 -30.69
CA SER A 130 14.96 12.33 -29.42
C SER A 130 15.68 13.06 -28.29
N TYR A 131 14.93 13.45 -27.26
CA TYR A 131 15.50 13.97 -26.03
C TYR A 131 16.49 12.93 -25.49
N SER A 132 17.76 13.31 -25.38
CA SER A 132 18.78 12.47 -24.75
C SER A 132 18.32 12.13 -23.34
N ASP A 133 18.50 10.88 -22.93
CA ASP A 133 18.09 10.47 -21.59
C ASP A 133 19.07 11.04 -20.55
N PHE A 134 18.77 12.22 -20.01
CA PHE A 134 19.56 12.86 -18.95
C PHE A 134 19.56 12.04 -17.64
N SER A 135 18.77 10.97 -17.55
CA SER A 135 18.85 10.04 -16.42
C SER A 135 19.99 9.02 -16.55
N THR A 136 20.67 8.94 -17.70
CA THR A 136 21.86 8.07 -17.85
C THR A 136 23.12 8.77 -17.29
N PRO A 137 23.97 8.08 -16.50
CA PRO A 137 25.25 8.62 -16.07
C PRO A 137 26.12 8.93 -17.30
N LEU A 138 26.73 10.10 -17.36
CA LEU A 138 27.66 10.42 -18.45
C LEU A 138 29.01 9.80 -18.15
N ALA A 139 29.65 9.22 -19.17
CA ALA A 139 31.00 8.67 -19.03
C ALA A 139 32.08 9.75 -18.76
N HIS A 140 31.77 11.03 -18.97
CA HIS A 140 32.73 12.13 -19.01
C HIS A 140 32.39 13.32 -18.10
N PHE A 141 31.29 13.29 -17.33
CA PHE A 141 30.85 14.43 -16.52
C PHE A 141 30.07 14.02 -15.26
N ASP A 142 30.73 14.14 -14.10
CA ASP A 142 30.25 13.65 -12.79
C ASP A 142 29.56 14.73 -11.92
N LEU A 143 29.27 15.92 -12.45
CA LEU A 143 28.79 17.06 -11.64
C LEU A 143 27.31 17.45 -11.87
N ARG A 144 26.49 16.55 -12.42
CA ARG A 144 25.05 16.82 -12.61
C ARG A 144 24.27 16.67 -11.32
N ASN A 145 23.39 17.62 -11.03
CA ASN A 145 22.40 17.49 -9.96
C ASN A 145 21.05 17.14 -10.58
N CYS A 146 20.40 16.12 -10.04
CA CYS A 146 19.08 15.68 -10.50
C CYS A 146 18.07 15.79 -9.36
N TRP A 147 16.82 16.15 -9.67
CA TRP A 147 15.72 16.26 -8.72
C TRP A 147 14.41 15.81 -9.38
N CYS A 148 13.37 15.66 -8.57
CA CYS A 148 12.05 15.27 -9.03
C CYS A 148 11.15 16.48 -9.18
N VAL A 149 10.29 16.47 -10.21
CA VAL A 149 9.29 17.51 -10.44
C VAL A 149 7.89 16.93 -10.51
N ASP A 150 6.90 17.75 -10.16
CA ASP A 150 5.49 17.44 -10.37
C ASP A 150 5.05 17.64 -11.83
N GLU A 151 3.78 17.34 -12.13
CA GLU A 151 3.17 17.52 -13.46
C GLU A 151 3.21 18.97 -13.98
N ALA A 152 3.41 19.96 -13.10
CA ALA A 152 3.55 21.37 -13.46
C ALA A 152 5.02 21.80 -13.66
N GLY A 153 5.97 20.90 -13.40
CA GLY A 153 7.42 21.15 -13.47
C GLY A 153 7.99 21.81 -12.21
N GLN A 154 7.29 21.80 -11.09
CA GLN A 154 7.78 22.34 -9.81
C GLN A 154 8.63 21.30 -9.08
N GLU A 155 9.78 21.73 -8.53
CA GLU A 155 10.67 20.87 -7.76
C GLU A 155 9.98 20.37 -6.49
N LEU A 156 10.04 19.06 -6.27
CA LEU A 156 9.64 18.44 -5.01
C LEU A 156 10.74 18.68 -3.98
N GLU A 157 10.46 19.47 -2.94
CA GLU A 157 11.43 19.83 -1.91
C GLU A 157 12.07 18.59 -1.27
N GLY A 158 13.41 18.60 -1.15
CA GLY A 158 14.18 17.51 -0.54
C GLY A 158 14.49 16.33 -1.47
N THR A 159 14.11 16.38 -2.75
CA THR A 159 14.42 15.34 -3.74
C THR A 159 15.73 15.57 -4.50
N ARG A 160 16.43 16.67 -4.27
CA ARG A 160 17.68 17.00 -4.96
C ARG A 160 18.79 16.04 -4.55
N ALA A 161 19.24 15.22 -5.48
CA ALA A 161 20.27 14.22 -5.27
C ALA A 161 21.69 14.82 -5.24
N GLU A 162 22.62 14.07 -4.66
CA GLU A 162 24.05 14.39 -4.75
C GLU A 162 24.53 14.35 -6.21
N PRO A 163 25.63 15.05 -6.54
CA PRO A 163 26.15 15.07 -7.91
C PRO A 163 26.35 13.66 -8.48
N SER A 164 25.95 13.45 -9.73
CA SER A 164 25.98 12.18 -10.47
C SER A 164 25.06 11.06 -9.96
N LYS A 165 24.17 11.33 -9.00
CA LYS A 165 23.18 10.37 -8.51
C LYS A 165 21.78 10.68 -9.04
N LEU A 166 20.99 9.62 -9.23
CA LEU A 166 19.57 9.74 -9.58
C LEU A 166 18.72 9.83 -8.30
N PRO A 167 17.77 10.77 -8.22
CA PRO A 167 16.83 10.84 -7.11
C PRO A 167 15.78 9.74 -7.23
N THR A 168 15.36 9.19 -6.10
CA THR A 168 14.18 8.34 -6.03
C THR A 168 12.94 9.24 -5.99
N CYS A 169 12.18 9.27 -7.08
CA CYS A 169 10.98 10.11 -7.15
C CYS A 169 9.77 9.40 -6.53
N PRO A 170 8.98 10.10 -5.70
CA PRO A 170 7.75 9.54 -5.16
C PRO A 170 6.74 9.29 -6.28
N GLY A 171 5.96 8.22 -6.18
CA GLY A 171 4.83 8.00 -7.07
C GLY A 171 3.68 8.98 -6.79
N SER A 172 2.71 9.03 -7.71
CA SER A 172 1.57 9.98 -7.66
C SER A 172 0.73 9.88 -6.39
N CYS A 173 0.62 8.69 -5.79
CA CYS A 173 -0.06 8.49 -4.51
C CYS A 173 0.82 8.95 -3.34
N GLU A 174 2.10 8.62 -3.36
CA GLU A 174 3.03 9.00 -2.28
C GLU A 174 3.16 10.53 -2.18
N GLU A 175 3.13 11.25 -3.31
CA GLU A 175 3.03 12.72 -3.30
C GLU A 175 1.76 13.22 -2.59
N ALA A 176 0.60 12.63 -2.90
CA ALA A 176 -0.66 12.99 -2.25
C ALA A 176 -0.62 12.69 -0.75
N LYS A 177 -0.05 11.56 -0.36
CA LYS A 177 0.18 11.16 1.04
C LYS A 177 1.12 12.13 1.75
N LEU A 178 2.24 12.52 1.13
CA LEU A 178 3.18 13.51 1.68
C LEU A 178 2.51 14.86 1.93
N ARG A 179 1.61 15.33 1.04
CA ARG A 179 0.82 16.55 1.27
C ARG A 179 -0.11 16.44 2.48
N VAL A 180 -0.72 15.27 2.70
CA VAL A 180 -1.54 15.02 3.90
C VAL A 180 -0.68 14.98 5.16
N LEU A 181 0.49 14.33 5.12
CA LEU A 181 1.43 14.30 6.24
C LEU A 181 1.96 15.70 6.57
N GLN A 182 2.20 16.54 5.55
CA GLN A 182 2.53 17.95 5.72
C GLN A 182 1.37 18.69 6.40
N PHE A 183 0.12 18.50 5.96
CA PHE A 183 -1.04 19.10 6.59
C PHE A 183 -1.16 18.71 8.08
N ILE A 184 -0.92 17.42 8.41
CA ILE A 184 -0.91 16.94 9.80
C ILE A 184 0.22 17.62 10.58
N ARG A 185 1.42 17.74 10.01
CA ARG A 185 2.55 18.43 10.64
C ARG A 185 2.24 19.89 10.94
N GLU A 186 1.73 20.64 9.96
CA GLU A 186 1.33 22.04 10.13
C GLU A 186 0.24 22.19 11.21
N MET A 187 -0.71 21.26 11.25
CA MET A 187 -1.72 21.20 12.31
C MET A 187 -1.08 21.01 13.69
N GLU A 188 -0.12 20.11 13.84
CA GLU A 188 0.58 19.86 15.11
C GLU A 188 1.42 21.06 15.56
N GLU A 189 2.06 21.77 14.62
CA GLU A 189 2.78 23.01 14.89
C GLU A 189 1.84 24.08 15.47
N ILE A 190 0.64 24.25 14.89
CA ILE A 190 -0.37 25.18 15.40
C ILE A 190 -0.84 24.77 16.81
N VAL A 191 -1.07 23.48 17.06
CA VAL A 191 -1.47 22.95 18.38
C VAL A 191 -0.37 23.21 19.43
N SER A 192 0.89 22.97 19.08
CA SER A 192 2.07 23.24 19.91
C SER A 192 2.21 24.73 20.22
N ALA A 193 2.10 25.59 19.19
CA ALA A 193 2.14 27.04 19.33
C ALA A 193 1.02 27.56 20.25
N SER A 194 -0.19 27.01 20.11
CA SER A 194 -1.35 27.32 20.95
C SER A 194 -1.13 26.92 22.41
N ASN A 195 -0.55 25.73 22.66
CA ASN A 195 -0.25 25.28 24.03
C ASN A 195 0.82 26.17 24.71
N SER A 196 1.81 26.61 23.93
CA SER A 196 2.85 27.53 24.41
C SER A 196 2.39 28.99 24.54
N SER A 197 1.15 29.31 24.16
CA SER A 197 0.57 30.67 24.23
C SER A 197 1.41 31.74 23.52
N ARG A 198 2.14 31.37 22.46
CA ARG A 198 3.08 32.25 21.74
C ARG A 198 2.39 33.33 20.90
N PHE A 199 1.16 33.08 20.43
CA PHE A 199 0.41 33.99 19.58
C PHE A 199 -0.91 34.42 20.26
N PRO A 200 -1.37 35.66 20.03
CA PRO A 200 -2.70 36.07 20.47
C PRO A 200 -3.81 35.25 19.80
N LEU A 201 -4.86 34.92 20.54
CA LEU A 201 -6.04 34.23 19.97
C LEU A 201 -6.68 34.98 18.80
N GLY A 202 -6.62 36.32 18.83
CA GLY A 202 -7.13 37.19 17.77
C GLY A 202 -6.29 37.22 16.48
N GLU A 203 -5.11 36.62 16.47
CA GLU A 203 -4.21 36.61 15.31
C GLU A 203 -4.88 35.98 14.08
N SER A 204 -5.39 34.75 14.25
CA SER A 204 -6.09 34.01 13.18
C SER A 204 -7.33 34.76 12.67
N PHE A 205 -8.02 35.49 13.55
CA PHE A 205 -9.18 36.31 13.18
C PHE A 205 -8.78 37.48 12.26
N LEU A 206 -7.68 38.16 12.56
CA LEU A 206 -7.19 39.26 11.72
C LEU A 206 -6.76 38.76 10.34
N VAL A 207 -6.01 37.66 10.29
CA VAL A 207 -5.60 37.03 9.03
C VAL A 207 -6.82 36.61 8.20
N ALA A 208 -7.84 36.01 8.83
CA ALA A 208 -9.09 35.63 8.17
C ALA A 208 -9.91 36.83 7.64
N LYS A 209 -9.72 38.03 8.22
CA LYS A 209 -10.30 39.28 7.73
C LYS A 209 -9.42 40.00 6.69
N GLY A 210 -8.30 39.40 6.29
CA GLY A 210 -7.36 39.99 5.35
C GLY A 210 -6.51 41.11 5.95
N ILE A 211 -6.50 41.24 7.29
CA ILE A 211 -5.67 42.22 7.99
C ILE A 211 -4.32 41.57 8.29
N ARG A 212 -3.26 42.10 7.66
CA ARG A 212 -1.88 41.65 7.89
C ARG A 212 -1.13 42.65 8.75
N LEU A 213 -0.56 42.18 9.85
CA LEU A 213 0.26 42.98 10.76
C LEU A 213 1.72 42.51 10.63
N ARG A 214 2.61 43.39 10.20
CA ARG A 214 4.05 43.07 10.12
C ARG A 214 4.69 43.18 11.51
N ASN A 215 5.84 42.55 11.69
CA ASN A 215 6.60 42.66 12.94
C ASN A 215 6.98 44.12 13.26
N GLU A 216 7.25 44.92 12.21
CA GLU A 216 7.53 46.36 12.31
C GLU A 216 6.35 47.15 12.88
N ASP A 217 5.12 46.83 12.49
CA ASP A 217 3.90 47.51 12.94
C ASP A 217 3.65 47.31 14.44
N LEU A 218 4.21 46.24 15.02
CA LEU A 218 4.13 45.93 16.45
C LEU A 218 5.39 46.31 17.24
N GLY A 219 6.41 46.87 16.60
CA GLY A 219 7.69 47.17 17.24
C GLY A 219 8.48 45.92 17.67
N LEU A 220 8.26 44.77 17.00
CA LEU A 220 8.94 43.50 17.28
C LEU A 220 10.16 43.29 16.36
N PRO A 221 11.22 42.61 16.83
CA PRO A 221 12.38 42.28 16.00
C PRO A 221 12.03 41.38 14.80
N PRO A 222 12.72 41.49 13.65
CA PRO A 222 12.46 40.67 12.46
C PRO A 222 12.60 39.15 12.67
N LEU A 223 13.42 38.73 13.66
CA LEU A 223 13.74 37.33 13.97
C LEU A 223 12.90 36.72 15.12
N PHE A 224 11.93 37.47 15.66
CA PHE A 224 10.90 36.90 16.53
C PHE A 224 9.93 36.05 15.67
N PRO A 225 9.32 34.97 16.21
CA PRO A 225 8.86 33.80 15.44
C PRO A 225 8.06 34.19 14.19
N PRO A 226 8.16 33.43 13.08
CA PRO A 226 7.71 33.89 11.77
C PRO A 226 6.18 33.94 11.74
N ARG A 227 5.63 35.06 12.22
CA ARG A 227 4.22 35.41 12.19
C ARG A 227 3.71 35.44 10.76
N GLU A 228 4.59 35.77 9.82
CA GLU A 228 4.32 35.68 8.39
C GLU A 228 4.13 34.24 7.93
N ALA A 229 4.95 33.28 8.38
CA ALA A 229 4.76 31.86 8.06
C ALA A 229 3.43 31.33 8.62
N PHE A 230 3.05 31.75 9.83
CA PHE A 230 1.75 31.42 10.41
C PHE A 230 0.60 32.02 9.59
N ALA A 231 0.73 33.27 9.12
CA ALA A 231 -0.27 33.91 8.27
C ALA A 231 -0.36 33.26 6.88
N GLU A 232 0.76 32.88 6.27
CA GLU A 232 0.82 32.22 4.96
C GLU A 232 0.04 30.89 4.95
N GLN A 233 0.15 30.08 6.01
CA GLN A 233 -0.60 28.83 6.15
C GLN A 233 -2.13 29.05 6.06
N PHE A 234 -2.66 30.10 6.71
CA PHE A 234 -4.09 30.44 6.67
C PHE A 234 -4.55 31.16 5.40
N LEU A 235 -3.62 31.50 4.50
CA LEU A 235 -3.89 32.21 3.25
C LEU A 235 -3.72 31.33 2.00
N ARG A 236 -3.25 30.08 2.16
CA ARG A 236 -2.98 29.13 1.06
C ARG A 236 -4.23 28.74 0.26
N GLY A 237 -5.40 28.76 0.87
CA GLY A 237 -6.70 28.50 0.24
C GLY A 237 -7.86 28.47 1.23
N SER A 238 -9.08 28.80 0.80
CA SER A 238 -10.25 28.89 1.69
C SER A 238 -10.52 27.57 2.41
N ASP A 239 -10.57 26.48 1.65
CA ASP A 239 -10.93 25.16 2.16
C ASP A 239 -9.79 24.50 2.95
N TYR A 240 -8.54 24.84 2.61
CA TYR A 240 -7.36 24.38 3.32
C TYR A 240 -7.31 24.99 4.72
N ALA A 241 -7.37 26.33 4.80
CA ALA A 241 -7.25 27.07 6.05
C ALA A 241 -8.38 26.75 7.04
N ILE A 242 -9.63 26.62 6.57
CA ILE A 242 -10.76 26.30 7.43
C ILE A 242 -10.64 24.88 8.03
N ARG A 243 -10.17 23.90 7.25
CA ARG A 243 -9.94 22.53 7.73
C ARG A 243 -8.76 22.48 8.69
N LEU A 244 -7.68 23.20 8.40
CA LEU A 244 -6.51 23.28 9.27
C LEU A 244 -6.87 23.87 10.65
N ALA A 245 -7.66 24.94 10.68
CA ALA A 245 -8.17 25.53 11.91
C ALA A 245 -9.12 24.57 12.67
N ALA A 246 -10.09 23.97 11.98
CA ALA A 246 -11.05 23.07 12.59
C ALA A 246 -10.36 21.83 13.19
N GLN A 247 -9.44 21.20 12.46
CA GLN A 247 -8.72 20.02 12.91
C GLN A 247 -7.76 20.33 14.07
N SER A 248 -7.03 21.44 14.01
CA SER A 248 -6.12 21.84 15.09
C SER A 248 -6.88 22.14 16.40
N THR A 249 -8.04 22.81 16.33
CA THR A 249 -8.87 23.03 17.53
C THR A 249 -9.43 21.73 18.11
N LEU A 250 -9.93 20.81 17.27
CA LEU A 250 -10.39 19.50 17.70
C LEU A 250 -9.27 18.73 18.42
N SER A 251 -8.10 18.65 17.78
CA SER A 251 -6.90 17.98 18.32
C SER A 251 -6.43 18.59 19.64
N PHE A 252 -6.40 19.92 19.75
CA PHE A 252 -6.02 20.63 20.97
C PHE A 252 -6.91 20.26 22.16
N TYR A 253 -8.23 20.30 21.99
CA TYR A 253 -9.16 19.98 23.08
C TYR A 253 -9.19 18.49 23.42
N GLN A 254 -9.04 17.60 22.43
CA GLN A 254 -8.92 16.16 22.66
C GLN A 254 -7.67 15.85 23.50
N ARG A 255 -6.49 16.34 23.09
CA ARG A 255 -5.22 16.13 23.83
C ARG A 255 -5.28 16.65 25.27
N ARG A 256 -5.99 17.75 25.53
CA ARG A 256 -6.15 18.28 26.90
C ARG A 256 -7.07 17.44 27.80
N ARG A 257 -8.00 16.67 27.22
CA ARG A 257 -8.96 15.87 27.99
C ARG A 257 -8.46 14.47 28.33
N PHE A 258 -7.47 13.94 27.62
CA PHE A 258 -6.91 12.61 27.86
C PHE A 258 -5.49 12.73 28.45
N SER A 259 -5.26 12.14 29.64
CA SER A 259 -3.93 12.10 30.27
C SER A 259 -3.06 11.04 29.56
N PRO A 260 -1.74 11.25 29.38
CA PRO A 260 -0.85 10.34 28.64
C PRO A 260 -0.66 8.94 29.29
N ASP A 261 -1.12 8.75 30.52
CA ASP A 261 -1.01 7.49 31.29
C ASP A 261 -2.19 6.52 31.06
N ASP A 262 -3.16 6.90 30.22
CA ASP A 262 -4.33 6.08 29.89
C ASP A 262 -4.13 5.53 28.47
N SER A 263 -3.70 4.27 28.34
CA SER A 263 -3.48 3.57 27.06
C SER A 263 -4.72 3.59 26.14
N ALA A 264 -5.91 3.82 26.70
CA ALA A 264 -7.16 4.02 25.99
C ALA A 264 -7.32 5.42 25.36
N GLY A 265 -6.57 6.44 25.80
CA GLY A 265 -6.54 7.79 25.23
C GLY A 265 -5.85 7.86 23.86
N ALA A 266 -4.86 6.99 23.61
CA ALA A 266 -4.24 6.82 22.31
C ALA A 266 -5.24 6.31 21.25
N SER A 267 -6.16 5.41 21.64
CA SER A 267 -7.24 4.90 20.78
C SER A 267 -8.28 5.96 20.41
N ALA A 268 -8.47 6.99 21.25
CA ALA A 268 -9.38 8.12 20.96
C ALA A 268 -8.78 9.15 19.99
N LEU A 269 -7.44 9.32 19.99
CA LEU A 269 -6.73 10.17 19.04
C LEU A 269 -6.61 9.51 17.65
N LEU A 270 -6.54 8.18 17.58
CA LEU A 270 -6.55 7.38 16.34
C LEU A 270 -7.95 7.26 15.69
N ARG A 271 -9.02 7.58 16.43
CA ARG A 271 -10.43 7.32 16.05
C ARG A 271 -11.01 8.22 14.96
N SER A 272 -10.41 9.38 14.68
CA SER A 272 -10.95 10.39 13.74
C SER A 272 -9.86 11.30 13.18
N GLY A 273 -8.74 10.71 12.75
CA GLY A 273 -7.69 11.43 12.03
C GLY A 273 -8.13 11.81 10.61
N PRO A 274 -7.44 12.76 9.96
CA PRO A 274 -7.61 13.01 8.52
C PRO A 274 -7.38 11.73 7.70
N TYR A 275 -8.04 11.63 6.55
CA TYR A 275 -7.78 10.57 5.58
C TYR A 275 -6.35 10.66 5.03
N VAL A 276 -5.60 9.57 5.19
CA VAL A 276 -4.27 9.38 4.57
C VAL A 276 -4.45 8.39 3.40
N PRO A 277 -4.12 8.77 2.16
CA PRO A 277 -4.16 7.88 1.01
C PRO A 277 -3.35 6.60 1.22
N GLN A 278 -3.94 5.47 0.85
CA GLN A 278 -3.27 4.18 0.84
C GLN A 278 -2.54 3.97 -0.49
N CYS A 279 -1.22 3.83 -0.43
CA CYS A 279 -0.38 3.66 -1.61
C CYS A 279 0.26 2.28 -1.60
N ASP A 280 0.48 1.71 -2.78
CA ASP A 280 1.29 0.51 -2.91
C ASP A 280 2.78 0.82 -2.67
N ALA A 281 3.60 -0.22 -2.61
CA ALA A 281 5.03 -0.06 -2.33
C ALA A 281 5.83 0.62 -3.44
N PHE A 282 5.26 0.78 -4.64
CA PHE A 282 5.86 1.55 -5.73
C PHE A 282 5.43 3.03 -5.69
N GLY A 283 4.60 3.42 -4.71
CA GLY A 283 4.08 4.77 -4.55
C GLY A 283 2.90 5.09 -5.48
N SER A 284 2.31 4.09 -6.12
CA SER A 284 1.09 4.21 -6.92
C SER A 284 -0.16 4.02 -6.04
N TRP A 285 -1.32 4.41 -6.56
CA TRP A 285 -2.58 4.32 -5.81
C TRP A 285 -3.02 2.87 -5.64
N GLU A 286 -3.30 2.44 -4.41
CA GLU A 286 -4.03 1.19 -4.24
C GLU A 286 -5.43 1.35 -4.85
N PRO A 287 -5.91 0.39 -5.67
CA PRO A 287 -7.19 0.53 -6.37
C PRO A 287 -8.38 0.75 -5.45
N VAL A 288 -8.32 0.21 -4.23
CA VAL A 288 -9.30 0.44 -3.17
C VAL A 288 -8.75 1.41 -2.13
N GLN A 289 -9.55 2.39 -1.77
CA GLN A 289 -9.25 3.36 -0.72
C GLN A 289 -10.32 3.27 0.36
N CYS A 290 -9.90 3.36 1.62
CA CYS A 290 -10.80 3.26 2.76
C CYS A 290 -10.54 4.36 3.79
N HIS A 291 -11.61 4.97 4.27
CA HIS A 291 -11.58 5.95 5.34
C HIS A 291 -12.19 5.36 6.63
N ALA A 292 -11.32 5.02 7.58
CA ALA A 292 -11.69 4.36 8.81
C ALA A 292 -12.72 5.13 9.64
N GLY A 293 -12.59 6.47 9.74
CA GLY A 293 -13.47 7.29 10.58
C GLY A 293 -14.94 7.32 10.15
N THR A 294 -15.23 7.10 8.87
CA THR A 294 -16.62 7.09 8.34
C THR A 294 -17.11 5.69 7.98
N GLY A 295 -16.19 4.76 7.71
CA GLY A 295 -16.50 3.45 7.15
C GLY A 295 -16.72 3.47 5.63
N HIS A 296 -16.23 4.51 4.93
CA HIS A 296 -16.36 4.58 3.47
C HIS A 296 -15.18 3.88 2.81
N CYS A 297 -15.46 3.00 1.84
CA CYS A 297 -14.47 2.44 0.94
C CYS A 297 -14.89 2.67 -0.51
N TRP A 298 -13.98 3.08 -1.38
CA TRP A 298 -14.26 3.38 -2.78
C TRP A 298 -13.09 2.96 -3.67
N CYS A 299 -13.35 2.92 -4.98
CA CYS A 299 -12.31 2.68 -5.96
C CYS A 299 -11.73 3.99 -6.50
N VAL A 300 -10.42 4.00 -6.72
CA VAL A 300 -9.71 5.10 -7.38
C VAL A 300 -9.07 4.62 -8.67
N ASP A 301 -8.81 5.56 -9.59
CA ASP A 301 -7.96 5.34 -10.75
C ASP A 301 -6.48 5.62 -10.45
N GLU A 302 -5.63 5.46 -11.46
CA GLU A 302 -4.16 5.62 -11.39
C GLU A 302 -3.69 7.01 -10.93
N LYS A 303 -4.57 8.01 -11.03
CA LYS A 303 -4.28 9.40 -10.64
C LYS A 303 -4.94 9.76 -9.30
N GLY A 304 -5.59 8.80 -8.63
CA GLY A 304 -6.35 9.02 -7.39
C GLY A 304 -7.76 9.56 -7.61
N GLY A 305 -8.26 9.53 -8.85
CA GLY A 305 -9.62 9.97 -9.20
C GLY A 305 -10.67 8.97 -8.71
N PHE A 306 -11.70 9.47 -8.02
CA PHE A 306 -12.83 8.64 -7.56
C PHE A 306 -13.61 8.05 -8.73
N ILE A 307 -13.79 6.72 -8.72
CA ILE A 307 -14.63 6.02 -9.71
C ILE A 307 -16.10 6.07 -9.26
N PRO A 308 -17.01 6.71 -10.02
CA PRO A 308 -18.42 6.81 -9.64
C PRO A 308 -19.08 5.44 -9.41
N ALA A 309 -20.05 5.42 -8.48
CA ALA A 309 -20.79 4.23 -8.05
C ALA A 309 -19.97 3.09 -7.40
N SER A 310 -18.67 3.31 -7.13
CA SER A 310 -17.84 2.34 -6.39
C SER A 310 -17.89 2.49 -4.87
N LEU A 311 -18.53 3.55 -4.36
CA LEU A 311 -18.61 3.85 -2.94
C LEU A 311 -19.43 2.80 -2.20
N THR A 312 -18.79 2.15 -1.23
CA THR A 312 -19.40 1.28 -0.25
C THR A 312 -19.28 1.90 1.13
N ALA A 313 -20.30 1.70 1.97
CA ALA A 313 -20.35 2.26 3.31
C ALA A 313 -20.57 1.13 4.33
N ARG A 314 -19.62 0.94 5.25
CA ARG A 314 -19.67 0.00 6.38
C ARG A 314 -19.95 -1.46 5.98
N SER A 315 -19.54 -1.84 4.78
CA SER A 315 -19.69 -3.20 4.23
C SER A 315 -18.63 -4.14 4.81
N LEU A 316 -19.01 -5.40 5.05
CA LEU A 316 -18.07 -6.48 5.40
C LEU A 316 -17.21 -6.96 4.23
N GLN A 317 -17.61 -6.67 2.99
CA GLN A 317 -16.81 -6.96 1.81
C GLN A 317 -16.14 -5.69 1.30
N ILE A 318 -14.85 -5.77 1.03
CA ILE A 318 -14.08 -4.76 0.30
C ILE A 318 -14.67 -4.63 -1.10
N PRO A 319 -14.86 -3.41 -1.63
CA PRO A 319 -15.30 -3.22 -3.02
C PRO A 319 -14.27 -3.84 -3.98
N GLN A 320 -14.74 -4.67 -4.90
CA GLN A 320 -13.89 -5.24 -5.94
C GLN A 320 -13.60 -4.16 -6.99
N CYS A 321 -12.42 -3.56 -6.89
CA CYS A 321 -11.98 -2.52 -7.79
C CYS A 321 -11.21 -3.15 -8.96
N PRO A 322 -11.62 -2.91 -10.22
CA PRO A 322 -10.84 -3.39 -11.36
C PRO A 322 -9.50 -2.66 -11.41
N THR A 323 -8.44 -3.42 -11.67
CA THR A 323 -7.12 -2.88 -11.95
C THR A 323 -7.10 -2.11 -13.28
N THR A 324 -6.03 -1.36 -13.54
CA THR A 324 -5.87 -0.64 -14.82
C THR A 324 -6.02 -1.56 -16.02
N CYS A 325 -5.33 -2.71 -16.01
CA CYS A 325 -5.37 -3.64 -17.12
C CYS A 325 -6.78 -4.22 -17.30
N GLU A 326 -7.43 -4.67 -16.22
CA GLU A 326 -8.78 -5.23 -16.29
C GLU A 326 -9.81 -4.22 -16.80
N LYS A 327 -9.71 -2.95 -16.37
CA LYS A 327 -10.57 -1.86 -16.85
C LYS A 327 -10.37 -1.63 -18.34
N SER A 328 -9.12 -1.56 -18.80
CA SER A 328 -8.79 -1.37 -20.23
C SER A 328 -9.19 -2.58 -21.08
N ARG A 329 -8.97 -3.80 -20.57
CA ARG A 329 -9.41 -5.03 -21.21
C ARG A 329 -10.92 -5.06 -21.36
N THR A 330 -11.65 -4.69 -20.30
CA THR A 330 -13.11 -4.64 -20.31
C THR A 330 -13.63 -3.62 -21.31
N SER A 331 -13.05 -2.41 -21.40
CA SER A 331 -13.42 -1.43 -22.42
C SER A 331 -13.09 -1.89 -23.84
N GLY A 332 -11.96 -2.60 -24.01
CA GLY A 332 -11.57 -3.20 -25.28
C GLY A 332 -12.54 -4.30 -25.74
N LEU A 333 -13.05 -5.12 -24.81
CA LEU A 333 -13.99 -6.22 -25.11
C LEU A 333 -15.43 -5.75 -25.31
N LEU A 334 -15.93 -4.84 -24.46
CA LEU A 334 -17.34 -4.42 -24.47
C LEU A 334 -17.63 -3.36 -25.53
N SER A 335 -16.74 -2.38 -25.69
CA SER A 335 -16.98 -1.18 -26.50
C SER A 335 -15.89 -0.92 -27.54
N SER A 336 -14.95 -1.85 -27.73
CA SER A 336 -13.84 -1.75 -28.69
C SER A 336 -12.91 -0.54 -28.49
N TRP A 337 -12.86 0.02 -27.28
CA TRP A 337 -11.87 1.02 -26.89
C TRP A 337 -10.54 0.31 -26.59
N LYS A 338 -9.75 0.14 -27.65
CA LYS A 338 -8.46 -0.55 -27.65
C LYS A 338 -7.31 0.40 -27.30
N GLN A 339 -6.26 -0.13 -26.69
CA GLN A 339 -5.00 0.59 -26.49
C GLN A 339 -4.18 0.60 -27.78
N ALA A 340 -3.34 1.61 -27.95
CA ALA A 340 -2.40 1.73 -29.06
C ALA A 340 -0.98 1.47 -28.58
N ARG A 341 -0.16 0.82 -29.41
CA ARG A 341 1.27 0.59 -29.10
C ARG A 341 2.11 1.87 -29.06
N SER A 342 1.77 2.87 -29.89
CA SER A 342 2.39 4.19 -29.89
C SER A 342 1.32 5.28 -29.93
N GLN A 343 1.50 6.36 -29.16
CA GLN A 343 0.60 7.52 -29.22
C GLN A 343 0.80 8.35 -30.51
N GLU A 344 1.95 8.19 -31.18
CA GLU A 344 2.21 8.83 -32.48
C GLU A 344 1.41 8.13 -33.60
N ASN A 345 0.29 8.76 -33.96
CA ASN A 345 -0.57 8.46 -35.11
C ASN A 345 -0.80 6.95 -35.40
N PRO A 346 -1.44 6.22 -34.46
CA PRO A 346 -1.54 4.76 -34.52
C PRO A 346 -2.42 4.28 -35.68
N SER A 347 -1.95 3.26 -36.40
CA SER A 347 -2.78 2.55 -37.38
C SER A 347 -3.81 1.67 -36.67
N PRO A 348 -4.99 1.39 -37.26
CA PRO A 348 -5.94 0.43 -36.69
C PRO A 348 -5.35 -0.97 -36.45
N ARG A 349 -4.22 -1.30 -37.09
CA ARG A 349 -3.48 -2.55 -36.89
C ARG A 349 -2.57 -2.55 -35.67
N ASP A 350 -2.32 -1.39 -35.05
CA ASP A 350 -1.51 -1.21 -33.86
C ASP A 350 -2.36 -1.17 -32.58
N LEU A 351 -3.69 -1.29 -32.74
CA LEU A 351 -4.66 -1.30 -31.66
C LEU A 351 -4.86 -2.71 -31.09
N PHE A 352 -4.69 -2.87 -29.78
CA PHE A 352 -4.79 -4.15 -29.09
C PHE A 352 -5.71 -4.08 -27.86
N VAL A 353 -6.22 -5.25 -27.46
CA VAL A 353 -6.90 -5.43 -26.18
C VAL A 353 -5.89 -6.06 -25.23
N PRO A 354 -5.59 -5.44 -24.08
CA PRO A 354 -4.53 -5.93 -23.21
C PRO A 354 -4.88 -7.29 -22.60
N ALA A 355 -3.85 -8.13 -22.49
CA ALA A 355 -3.88 -9.38 -21.73
C ALA A 355 -3.40 -9.11 -20.30
N CYS A 356 -4.19 -9.54 -19.31
CA CYS A 356 -3.91 -9.31 -17.90
C CYS A 356 -3.71 -10.65 -17.20
N LEU A 357 -2.91 -10.65 -16.13
CA LEU A 357 -2.79 -11.77 -15.19
C LEU A 357 -4.01 -11.81 -14.25
N GLU A 358 -4.16 -12.89 -13.48
CA GLU A 358 -5.22 -13.02 -12.46
C GLU A 358 -5.11 -11.97 -11.33
N THR A 359 -3.92 -11.41 -11.14
CA THR A 359 -3.65 -10.31 -10.21
C THR A 359 -4.10 -8.95 -10.76
N GLY A 360 -4.44 -8.86 -12.06
CA GLY A 360 -4.80 -7.63 -12.75
C GLY A 360 -3.61 -6.84 -13.31
N GLU A 361 -2.38 -7.33 -13.15
CA GLU A 361 -1.20 -6.77 -13.81
C GLU A 361 -1.21 -7.05 -15.32
N TYR A 362 -0.54 -6.20 -16.11
CA TYR A 362 -0.33 -6.47 -17.52
C TYR A 362 0.57 -7.71 -17.67
N ALA A 363 0.15 -8.68 -18.48
CA ALA A 363 1.02 -9.79 -18.83
C ALA A 363 2.25 -9.23 -19.56
N ARG A 364 3.47 -9.56 -19.09
CA ARG A 364 4.71 -9.03 -19.68
C ARG A 364 4.75 -9.17 -21.19
N LEU A 365 4.30 -10.31 -21.71
CA LEU A 365 4.19 -10.55 -23.15
C LEU A 365 2.78 -10.21 -23.62
N GLN A 366 2.64 -9.07 -24.29
CA GLN A 366 1.43 -8.69 -25.00
C GLN A 366 1.52 -9.18 -26.44
N ALA A 367 0.39 -9.65 -26.98
CA ALA A 367 0.32 -10.17 -28.33
C ALA A 367 -0.81 -9.53 -29.13
N LEU A 368 -0.49 -9.12 -30.36
CA LEU A 368 -1.44 -8.73 -31.39
C LEU A 368 -1.22 -9.60 -32.61
N GLY A 369 -2.23 -9.77 -33.46
CA GLY A 369 -2.11 -10.55 -34.71
C GLY A 369 -0.97 -10.10 -35.65
N ALA A 370 -0.31 -8.97 -35.39
CA ALA A 370 0.85 -8.45 -36.12
C ALA A 370 2.22 -8.65 -35.42
N GLY A 371 2.27 -9.12 -34.16
CA GLY A 371 3.52 -9.35 -33.42
C GLY A 371 3.36 -9.44 -31.89
N THR A 372 4.43 -9.84 -31.20
CA THR A 372 4.52 -9.92 -29.72
C THR A 372 5.55 -8.90 -29.23
N TRP A 373 5.28 -8.22 -28.12
CA TRP A 373 6.19 -7.27 -27.49
C TRP A 373 6.11 -7.35 -25.97
N CYS A 374 7.10 -6.75 -25.30
CA CYS A 374 7.16 -6.70 -23.84
C CYS A 374 6.58 -5.38 -23.33
N VAL A 375 5.76 -5.47 -22.29
CA VAL A 375 5.26 -4.30 -21.55
C VAL A 375 5.64 -4.38 -20.09
N ASP A 376 5.70 -3.21 -19.46
CA ASP A 376 5.81 -3.10 -18.02
C ASP A 376 4.52 -3.65 -17.36
N PRO A 377 4.62 -4.52 -16.33
CA PRO A 377 3.44 -5.09 -15.67
C PRO A 377 2.52 -4.09 -14.97
N ALA A 378 3.04 -2.94 -14.54
CA ALA A 378 2.28 -1.92 -13.83
C ALA A 378 1.66 -0.90 -14.79
N SER A 379 2.45 -0.33 -15.71
CA SER A 379 1.97 0.74 -16.61
C SER A 379 1.36 0.22 -17.92
N GLY A 380 1.76 -0.98 -18.38
CA GLY A 380 1.38 -1.50 -19.70
C GLY A 380 2.12 -0.82 -20.87
N GLU A 381 3.08 0.06 -20.58
CA GLU A 381 3.91 0.70 -21.60
C GLU A 381 4.97 -0.26 -22.17
N GLU A 382 5.30 -0.10 -23.45
CA GLU A 382 6.31 -0.92 -24.11
C GLU A 382 7.69 -0.68 -23.51
N LEU A 383 8.32 -1.73 -22.99
CA LEU A 383 9.68 -1.69 -22.48
C LEU A 383 10.65 -1.57 -23.67
N ARG A 384 11.15 -0.36 -23.92
CA ARG A 384 12.22 -0.12 -24.89
C ARG A 384 13.59 -0.36 -24.23
N PRO A 385 14.52 -1.07 -24.89
CA PRO A 385 15.86 -1.26 -24.34
C PRO A 385 16.58 0.10 -24.25
N GLY A 386 16.73 0.64 -23.04
CA GLY A 386 17.47 1.88 -22.80
C GLY A 386 17.10 2.68 -21.55
N SER A 387 15.91 2.50 -20.96
CA SER A 387 15.51 3.25 -19.74
C SER A 387 15.84 2.47 -18.47
N ASN A 388 17.11 2.48 -18.06
CA ASN A 388 17.51 1.93 -16.76
C ASN A 388 17.22 2.96 -15.66
N SER A 389 16.00 2.98 -15.13
CA SER A 389 15.71 3.65 -13.87
C SER A 389 16.21 2.77 -12.72
N SER A 390 17.21 3.28 -11.98
CA SER A 390 17.93 2.64 -10.87
C SER A 390 18.76 1.40 -11.26
N ALA A 391 20.01 1.34 -10.79
CA ALA A 391 20.90 0.20 -10.98
C ALA A 391 20.42 -0.98 -10.11
N GLN A 392 19.29 -1.59 -10.50
CA GLN A 392 18.77 -2.80 -9.89
C GLN A 392 19.65 -3.97 -10.30
N SER A 393 20.03 -4.79 -9.33
CA SER A 393 20.85 -5.96 -9.55
C SER A 393 19.95 -7.11 -10.01
N CYS A 394 20.24 -7.65 -11.19
CA CYS A 394 19.51 -8.77 -11.77
C CYS A 394 20.32 -10.06 -11.68
N ARG A 395 19.64 -11.19 -11.52
CA ARG A 395 20.24 -12.53 -11.61
C ARG A 395 20.65 -12.80 -13.07
N ALA A 396 21.84 -13.36 -13.25
CA ALA A 396 22.42 -13.57 -14.58
C ALA A 396 21.73 -14.68 -15.39
N GLU A 397 21.00 -15.60 -14.74
CA GLU A 397 20.43 -16.78 -15.39
C GLU A 397 19.05 -16.55 -16.01
N ASP A 398 18.18 -15.80 -15.32
CA ASP A 398 16.76 -15.62 -15.65
C ASP A 398 16.34 -14.16 -15.85
N GLY A 399 17.22 -13.20 -15.51
CA GLY A 399 16.92 -11.77 -15.56
C GLY A 399 15.95 -11.30 -14.46
N GLY A 400 15.65 -12.14 -13.46
CA GLY A 400 14.84 -11.77 -12.30
C GLY A 400 15.62 -10.90 -11.31
N PHE A 401 14.92 -10.30 -10.34
CA PHE A 401 15.56 -9.49 -9.30
C PHE A 401 16.50 -10.33 -8.42
N SER A 402 17.71 -9.84 -8.14
CA SER A 402 18.52 -10.46 -7.09
C SER A 402 17.84 -10.28 -5.73
N PRO A 403 17.78 -11.32 -4.86
CA PRO A 403 17.04 -11.24 -3.60
C PRO A 403 17.48 -10.10 -2.69
N VAL A 404 18.74 -9.70 -2.78
CA VAL A 404 19.30 -8.51 -2.11
C VAL A 404 19.40 -7.39 -3.13
N GLN A 405 18.85 -6.23 -2.79
CA GLN A 405 19.09 -4.96 -3.49
C GLN A 405 19.81 -4.01 -2.55
N CYS A 406 20.74 -3.22 -3.08
CA CYS A 406 21.53 -2.28 -2.30
C CYS A 406 21.51 -0.91 -2.96
N ASP A 407 21.25 0.12 -2.16
CA ASP A 407 21.45 1.49 -2.57
C ASP A 407 22.90 1.90 -2.29
N GLN A 408 23.63 2.16 -3.37
CA GLN A 408 24.99 2.69 -3.29
C GLN A 408 25.04 4.13 -2.75
N ALA A 409 23.93 4.87 -2.80
CA ALA A 409 23.84 6.25 -2.33
C ALA A 409 23.72 6.35 -0.81
N GLN A 410 22.84 5.56 -0.20
CA GLN A 410 22.58 5.56 1.25
C GLN A 410 23.37 4.47 2.02
N GLY A 411 24.04 3.55 1.31
CA GLY A 411 24.77 2.45 1.94
C GLY A 411 23.86 1.47 2.67
N SER A 412 22.60 1.33 2.23
CA SER A 412 21.63 0.40 2.80
C SER A 412 21.26 -0.70 1.82
N CYS A 413 21.03 -1.91 2.33
CA CYS A 413 20.60 -3.07 1.55
C CYS A 413 19.30 -3.63 2.13
N TRP A 414 18.42 -4.13 1.27
CA TRP A 414 17.11 -4.69 1.64
C TRP A 414 16.80 -5.95 0.82
N CYS A 415 15.84 -6.73 1.28
CA CYS A 415 15.35 -7.88 0.53
C CYS A 415 14.23 -7.46 -0.43
N VAL A 416 14.12 -8.13 -1.57
CA VAL A 416 13.02 -7.90 -2.54
C VAL A 416 12.24 -9.16 -2.85
N MET A 417 10.95 -8.97 -3.15
CA MET A 417 10.07 -10.00 -3.70
C MET A 417 10.36 -10.23 -5.19
N ASP A 418 9.75 -11.26 -5.79
CA ASP A 418 9.92 -11.56 -7.22
C ASP A 418 9.39 -10.46 -8.16
N SER A 419 8.51 -9.59 -7.65
CA SER A 419 8.05 -8.36 -8.31
C SER A 419 9.06 -7.20 -8.26
N GLY A 420 10.12 -7.30 -7.45
CA GLY A 420 11.08 -6.22 -7.21
C GLY A 420 10.71 -5.26 -6.06
N GLU A 421 9.55 -5.48 -5.43
CA GLU A 421 9.11 -4.72 -4.26
C GLU A 421 9.98 -5.01 -3.03
N GLU A 422 10.28 -3.97 -2.25
CA GLU A 422 11.00 -4.11 -0.98
C GLU A 422 10.15 -4.87 0.06
N VAL A 423 10.77 -5.86 0.71
CA VAL A 423 10.17 -6.56 1.83
C VAL A 423 10.24 -5.66 3.07
N PRO A 424 9.09 -5.30 3.69
CA PRO A 424 9.06 -4.35 4.80
C PRO A 424 9.94 -4.81 5.98
N GLY A 425 10.72 -3.87 6.55
CA GLY A 425 11.54 -4.11 7.75
C GLY A 425 12.88 -4.82 7.51
N THR A 426 13.27 -5.07 6.26
CA THR A 426 14.51 -5.79 5.92
C THR A 426 15.71 -4.88 5.63
N ARG A 427 15.51 -3.56 5.59
CA ARG A 427 16.54 -2.59 5.25
C ARG A 427 17.58 -2.43 6.36
N VAL A 428 18.84 -2.70 6.03
CA VAL A 428 19.99 -2.63 6.95
C VAL A 428 21.06 -1.69 6.39
N ALA A 429 21.64 -0.83 7.24
CA ALA A 429 22.75 0.04 6.87
C ALA A 429 24.10 -0.65 7.08
N GLY A 430 24.98 -0.61 6.06
CA GLY A 430 26.36 -1.10 6.16
C GLY A 430 26.57 -2.62 6.16
N GLY A 431 25.52 -3.42 5.88
CA GLY A 431 25.58 -4.88 5.81
C GLY A 431 24.56 -5.47 4.84
N GLN A 432 24.69 -6.77 4.54
CA GLN A 432 23.73 -7.49 3.69
C GLN A 432 22.68 -8.21 4.54
N PRO A 433 21.38 -8.00 4.30
CA PRO A 433 20.32 -8.74 5.00
C PRO A 433 20.25 -10.20 4.52
N ALA A 434 19.81 -11.09 5.40
CA ALA A 434 19.56 -12.49 5.08
C ALA A 434 18.24 -12.63 4.30
N CYS A 435 18.34 -12.82 2.98
CA CYS A 435 17.20 -12.93 2.07
C CYS A 435 17.10 -14.33 1.43
N GLU A 436 17.54 -15.39 2.12
CA GLU A 436 17.53 -16.74 1.55
C GLU A 436 16.10 -17.28 1.47
N SER A 437 15.76 -17.94 0.36
CA SER A 437 14.50 -18.66 0.21
C SER A 437 14.51 -19.95 1.06
N PRO A 438 13.34 -20.42 1.54
CA PRO A 438 13.23 -21.65 2.31
C PRO A 438 13.64 -22.86 1.48
N ARG A 439 14.47 -23.73 2.07
CA ARG A 439 14.83 -25.04 1.46
C ARG A 439 13.73 -26.08 1.64
N CYS A 440 12.86 -25.90 2.63
CA CYS A 440 11.72 -26.76 2.86
C CYS A 440 10.57 -26.39 1.91
N PRO A 441 9.90 -27.37 1.27
CA PRO A 441 8.79 -27.10 0.37
C PRO A 441 7.59 -26.54 1.14
N LEU A 442 6.83 -25.67 0.48
CA LEU A 442 5.56 -25.20 1.00
C LEU A 442 4.50 -26.33 1.00
N PRO A 443 3.57 -26.32 1.98
CA PRO A 443 2.44 -27.25 1.98
C PRO A 443 1.63 -27.21 0.68
N PHE A 444 1.03 -28.35 0.34
CA PHE A 444 0.11 -28.49 -0.80
C PHE A 444 0.70 -28.13 -2.17
N ASN A 445 2.04 -28.19 -2.30
CA ASN A 445 2.75 -27.90 -3.54
C ASN A 445 2.55 -26.47 -4.05
N ALA A 446 2.34 -25.52 -3.12
CA ALA A 446 2.36 -24.11 -3.44
C ALA A 446 3.76 -23.68 -3.88
N SER A 447 3.86 -22.83 -4.91
CA SER A 447 5.13 -22.27 -5.36
C SER A 447 5.63 -21.18 -4.41
N GLU A 448 4.73 -20.29 -3.99
CA GLU A 448 5.01 -19.11 -3.17
C GLU A 448 3.84 -18.80 -2.23
N VAL A 449 4.09 -17.92 -1.25
CA VAL A 449 3.05 -17.40 -0.37
C VAL A 449 2.38 -16.21 -1.07
N VAL A 450 1.06 -16.26 -1.25
CA VAL A 450 0.33 -15.18 -1.92
C VAL A 450 0.34 -13.94 -1.02
N GLY A 451 0.83 -12.82 -1.56
CA GLY A 451 0.87 -11.54 -0.85
C GLY A 451 1.95 -11.44 0.23
N GLY A 452 3.01 -12.25 0.15
CA GLY A 452 4.16 -12.18 1.05
C GLY A 452 5.32 -13.02 0.57
N THR A 453 6.39 -13.06 1.36
CA THR A 453 7.57 -13.89 1.11
C THR A 453 8.08 -14.51 2.40
N ILE A 454 8.87 -15.58 2.28
CA ILE A 454 9.53 -16.22 3.40
C ILE A 454 11.01 -15.96 3.28
N LEU A 455 11.58 -15.28 4.27
CA LEU A 455 13.00 -15.06 4.37
C LEU A 455 13.59 -15.95 5.45
N CYS A 456 14.72 -16.57 5.14
CA CYS A 456 15.40 -17.49 6.02
C CYS A 456 16.85 -17.06 6.27
N GLU A 457 17.33 -17.40 7.45
CA GLU A 457 18.73 -17.32 7.83
C GLU A 457 19.20 -18.71 8.27
N THR A 458 20.32 -19.18 7.72
CA THR A 458 20.89 -20.47 8.07
C THR A 458 21.64 -20.36 9.41
N THR A 459 21.20 -21.13 10.41
CA THR A 459 21.76 -21.13 11.77
C THR A 459 22.10 -22.54 12.25
N SER A 460 22.91 -22.63 13.31
CA SER A 460 23.24 -23.92 13.95
C SER A 460 22.21 -24.20 15.03
N GLY A 461 21.47 -25.31 14.89
CA GLY A 461 20.46 -25.71 15.87
C GLY A 461 21.05 -26.09 17.23
N PRO A 462 20.22 -26.29 18.27
CA PRO A 462 20.66 -26.64 19.62
C PRO A 462 21.50 -27.92 19.70
N THR A 463 21.32 -28.81 18.72
CA THR A 463 22.00 -30.11 18.58
C THR A 463 23.23 -30.06 17.66
N GLY A 464 23.55 -28.89 17.09
CA GLY A 464 24.62 -28.71 16.09
C GLY A 464 24.21 -29.07 14.65
N ALA A 465 22.96 -29.49 14.42
CA ALA A 465 22.41 -29.72 13.08
C ALA A 465 22.15 -28.39 12.35
N ALA A 466 22.37 -28.36 11.04
CA ALA A 466 22.14 -27.17 10.22
C ALA A 466 20.63 -26.96 10.03
N ILE A 467 20.11 -25.84 10.51
CA ILE A 467 18.70 -25.45 10.40
C ILE A 467 18.57 -24.10 9.68
N GLN A 468 17.44 -23.87 9.04
CA GLN A 468 17.04 -22.55 8.57
C GLN A 468 15.97 -21.99 9.50
N GLN A 469 16.25 -20.84 10.10
CA GLN A 469 15.28 -20.05 10.83
C GLN A 469 14.63 -19.08 9.85
N CYS A 470 13.35 -19.28 9.58
CA CYS A 470 12.58 -18.56 8.60
C CYS A 470 11.49 -17.70 9.26
N GLN A 471 11.12 -16.62 8.58
CA GLN A 471 10.05 -15.73 8.97
C GLN A 471 9.16 -15.44 7.76
N LEU A 472 7.85 -15.49 7.96
CA LEU A 472 6.87 -15.04 6.97
C LEU A 472 6.73 -13.53 7.08
N LEU A 473 6.99 -12.82 5.99
CA LEU A 473 6.84 -11.38 5.88
C LEU A 473 5.80 -11.07 4.81
N CYS A 474 4.71 -10.41 5.22
CA CYS A 474 3.67 -10.00 4.29
C CYS A 474 4.06 -8.73 3.54
N ARG A 475 3.48 -8.58 2.34
CA ARG A 475 3.59 -7.39 1.51
C ARG A 475 3.16 -6.13 2.28
N GLN A 476 3.69 -4.97 1.93
CA GLN A 476 3.24 -3.70 2.51
C GLN A 476 1.71 -3.57 2.35
N GLY A 477 1.03 -3.17 3.43
CA GLY A 477 -0.44 -3.10 3.47
C GLY A 477 -1.16 -4.44 3.74
N SER A 478 -0.44 -5.57 3.85
CA SER A 478 -1.00 -6.88 4.21
C SER A 478 -0.46 -7.37 5.54
N TRP A 479 -1.25 -8.18 6.25
CA TRP A 479 -0.92 -8.70 7.57
C TRP A 479 -1.04 -10.21 7.62
N SER A 480 -0.15 -10.84 8.40
CA SER A 480 -0.26 -12.28 8.68
C SER A 480 -1.43 -12.50 9.62
N VAL A 481 -2.31 -13.41 9.23
CA VAL A 481 -3.45 -13.84 10.05
C VAL A 481 -3.00 -14.76 11.18
N PHE A 482 -1.93 -15.51 10.96
CA PHE A 482 -1.39 -16.42 11.96
C PHE A 482 -0.25 -15.73 12.74
N PRO A 483 -0.13 -15.98 14.06
CA PRO A 483 0.89 -15.35 14.89
C PRO A 483 2.31 -15.59 14.33
N PRO A 484 3.21 -14.59 14.39
CA PRO A 484 4.59 -14.74 13.94
C PRO A 484 5.36 -15.65 14.90
N GLY A 485 5.35 -16.95 14.63
CA GLY A 485 6.24 -17.92 15.25
C GLY A 485 7.51 -18.10 14.41
N PRO A 486 8.68 -18.37 15.03
CA PRO A 486 9.87 -18.72 14.27
C PRO A 486 9.61 -20.02 13.50
N LEU A 487 9.67 -19.96 12.18
CA LEU A 487 9.51 -21.12 11.33
C LEU A 487 10.87 -21.83 11.24
N ILE A 488 10.92 -23.12 11.55
CA ILE A 488 12.18 -23.87 11.58
C ILE A 488 12.15 -24.92 10.49
N CYS A 489 13.09 -24.82 9.55
CA CYS A 489 13.28 -25.76 8.46
C CYS A 489 14.56 -26.57 8.69
N SER A 490 14.44 -27.90 8.75
CA SER A 490 15.57 -28.81 8.90
C SER A 490 16.22 -29.09 7.55
N LEU A 491 17.51 -28.76 7.39
CA LEU A 491 18.23 -28.96 6.13
C LEU A 491 18.57 -30.43 5.86
N GLU A 492 18.65 -31.26 6.90
CA GLU A 492 18.92 -32.70 6.76
C GLU A 492 17.70 -33.46 6.24
N SER A 493 16.51 -33.13 6.76
CA SER A 493 15.26 -33.82 6.41
C SER A 493 14.49 -33.15 5.28
N GLY A 494 14.76 -31.85 5.02
CA GLY A 494 13.99 -31.03 4.08
C GLY A 494 12.55 -30.81 4.51
N ARG A 495 12.25 -30.87 5.82
CA ARG A 495 10.90 -30.72 6.39
C ARG A 495 10.86 -29.65 7.48
N TRP A 496 9.68 -29.05 7.65
CA TRP A 496 9.39 -28.10 8.72
C TRP A 496 9.30 -28.81 10.07
N GLU A 497 10.04 -28.33 11.07
CA GLU A 497 9.95 -28.80 12.46
C GLU A 497 8.85 -28.06 13.24
N SER A 498 8.62 -26.79 12.88
CA SER A 498 7.48 -26.00 13.33
C SER A 498 6.23 -26.29 12.50
N GLN A 499 5.08 -25.71 12.88
CA GLN A 499 3.95 -25.67 11.95
C GLN A 499 4.38 -24.97 10.65
N PRO A 500 4.06 -25.55 9.48
CA PRO A 500 4.52 -25.00 8.22
C PRO A 500 3.77 -23.70 7.89
N PRO A 501 4.41 -22.76 7.17
CA PRO A 501 3.78 -21.52 6.76
C PRO A 501 2.60 -21.80 5.82
N GLN A 502 1.49 -21.12 6.07
CA GLN A 502 0.28 -21.29 5.26
C GLN A 502 0.39 -20.46 3.97
N PRO A 503 0.14 -21.02 2.78
CA PRO A 503 0.32 -20.32 1.50
C PRO A 503 -0.51 -19.05 1.31
N ARG A 504 -1.57 -18.86 2.10
CA ARG A 504 -2.51 -17.73 2.00
C ARG A 504 -2.64 -16.95 3.31
N ALA A 505 -1.59 -17.02 4.13
CA ALA A 505 -1.52 -16.39 5.45
C ALA A 505 -1.61 -14.85 5.42
N CYS A 506 -1.14 -14.22 4.35
CA CYS A 506 -1.14 -12.76 4.22
C CYS A 506 -2.46 -12.28 3.63
N GLN A 507 -3.14 -11.41 4.36
CA GLN A 507 -4.45 -10.88 4.00
C GLN A 507 -4.49 -9.37 4.22
N ARG A 508 -5.25 -8.66 3.40
CA ARG A 508 -5.41 -7.20 3.53
C ARG A 508 -6.33 -6.88 4.72
N PRO A 509 -5.98 -5.90 5.56
CA PRO A 509 -6.87 -5.38 6.59
C PRO A 509 -8.12 -4.76 5.99
N GLN A 510 -9.20 -4.90 6.74
CA GLN A 510 -10.45 -4.19 6.55
C GLN A 510 -10.69 -3.25 7.72
N LEU A 511 -11.59 -2.30 7.50
CA LEU A 511 -12.06 -1.43 8.56
C LEU A 511 -12.71 -2.24 9.68
N TRP A 512 -12.77 -1.64 10.87
CA TRP A 512 -13.57 -2.17 11.97
C TRP A 512 -15.00 -2.46 11.53
N GLN A 513 -15.56 -3.56 12.05
CA GLN A 513 -16.84 -4.09 11.59
C GLN A 513 -17.92 -4.05 12.67
N THR A 514 -17.53 -4.02 13.95
CA THR A 514 -18.44 -3.98 15.08
C THR A 514 -17.98 -2.98 16.12
N MET A 515 -18.92 -2.46 16.89
CA MET A 515 -18.66 -1.61 18.04
C MET A 515 -19.43 -2.14 19.24
N GLN A 516 -18.75 -2.25 20.38
CA GLN A 516 -19.33 -2.83 21.57
C GLN A 516 -18.91 -2.12 22.86
N THR A 517 -19.73 -2.28 23.89
CA THR A 517 -19.46 -1.83 25.27
C THR A 517 -19.95 -2.89 26.25
N GLN A 518 -19.35 -2.95 27.45
CA GLN A 518 -19.78 -3.86 28.50
C GLN A 518 -20.04 -3.13 29.81
N GLY A 519 -21.17 -3.47 30.44
CA GLY A 519 -21.56 -3.02 31.76
C GLY A 519 -21.81 -4.21 32.68
N HIS A 520 -21.27 -4.13 33.88
CA HIS A 520 -21.39 -5.14 34.91
C HIS A 520 -22.19 -4.62 36.09
N PHE A 521 -23.23 -5.35 36.49
CA PHE A 521 -24.01 -5.08 37.70
C PHE A 521 -24.37 -6.39 38.41
N GLN A 522 -24.90 -6.29 39.63
CA GLN A 522 -25.18 -7.45 40.48
C GLN A 522 -26.67 -7.54 40.81
N LEU A 523 -27.20 -8.76 40.82
CA LEU A 523 -28.55 -9.09 41.28
C LEU A 523 -28.47 -9.79 42.63
N GLN A 524 -29.34 -9.39 43.55
CA GLN A 524 -29.46 -10.03 44.86
C GLN A 524 -30.44 -11.20 44.80
N LEU A 525 -30.00 -12.37 45.26
CA LEU A 525 -30.84 -13.56 45.31
C LEU A 525 -31.81 -13.48 46.50
N PRO A 526 -33.06 -13.97 46.35
CA PRO A 526 -34.01 -14.07 47.45
C PRO A 526 -33.49 -14.92 48.60
N PRO A 527 -33.87 -14.61 49.85
CA PRO A 527 -33.39 -15.34 51.03
C PRO A 527 -33.71 -16.84 50.94
N GLY A 528 -32.70 -17.67 51.25
CA GLY A 528 -32.79 -19.13 51.19
C GLY A 528 -32.46 -19.75 49.82
N LYS A 529 -32.12 -18.95 48.80
CA LYS A 529 -31.56 -19.43 47.53
C LYS A 529 -30.07 -19.13 47.48
N MET A 530 -29.26 -20.16 47.24
CA MET A 530 -27.81 -20.05 47.11
C MET A 530 -27.37 -20.33 45.67
N CYS A 531 -26.46 -19.51 45.16
CA CYS A 531 -25.79 -19.71 43.88
C CYS A 531 -24.74 -20.83 44.04
N SER A 532 -24.97 -22.00 43.43
CA SER A 532 -24.06 -23.16 43.45
C SER A 532 -23.70 -23.62 42.03
N ALA A 533 -22.67 -24.46 41.86
CA ALA A 533 -22.29 -24.99 40.55
C ALA A 533 -23.41 -25.80 39.86
N ASP A 534 -24.33 -26.38 40.64
CA ASP A 534 -25.51 -27.10 40.13
C ASP A 534 -26.56 -26.17 39.49
N TYR A 535 -26.44 -24.84 39.65
CA TYR A 535 -27.30 -23.84 39.00
C TYR A 535 -26.93 -23.57 37.53
N ALA A 536 -25.89 -24.20 36.97
CA ALA A 536 -25.43 -23.93 35.62
C ALA A 536 -26.54 -24.02 34.54
N SER A 537 -27.50 -24.93 34.70
CA SER A 537 -28.68 -25.06 33.83
C SER A 537 -29.67 -23.90 33.99
N LEU A 538 -29.82 -23.33 35.20
CA LEU A 538 -30.63 -22.15 35.47
C LEU A 538 -29.95 -20.84 35.00
N LEU A 539 -28.62 -20.79 34.98
CA LEU A 539 -27.88 -19.61 34.52
C LEU A 539 -28.24 -19.26 33.07
N GLN A 540 -28.40 -20.26 32.19
CA GLN A 540 -28.87 -20.04 30.82
C GLN A 540 -30.27 -19.40 30.80
N THR A 541 -31.17 -19.84 31.67
CA THR A 541 -32.52 -19.25 31.77
C THR A 541 -32.46 -17.80 32.24
N PHE A 542 -31.61 -17.49 33.23
CA PHE A 542 -31.40 -16.11 33.67
C PHE A 542 -30.87 -15.21 32.56
N GLN A 543 -29.98 -15.69 31.69
CA GLN A 543 -29.47 -14.90 30.54
C GLN A 543 -30.63 -14.47 29.64
N VAL A 544 -31.51 -15.41 29.27
CA VAL A 544 -32.67 -15.14 28.39
C VAL A 544 -33.65 -14.17 29.04
N PHE A 545 -34.03 -14.39 30.29
CA PHE A 545 -35.00 -13.52 30.96
C PHE A 545 -34.49 -12.09 31.18
N ILE A 546 -33.21 -11.93 31.51
CA ILE A 546 -32.60 -10.60 31.63
C ILE A 546 -32.58 -9.92 30.26
N LEU A 547 -32.23 -10.65 29.19
CA LEU A 547 -32.22 -10.12 27.84
C LEU A 547 -33.64 -9.68 27.38
N ASP A 548 -34.66 -10.47 27.67
CA ASP A 548 -36.07 -10.14 27.37
C ASP A 548 -36.52 -8.88 28.12
N GLU A 549 -36.21 -8.77 29.42
CA GLU A 549 -36.54 -7.61 30.24
C GLU A 549 -35.83 -6.34 29.75
N LEU A 550 -34.55 -6.45 29.37
CA LEU A 550 -33.79 -5.34 28.78
C LEU A 550 -34.39 -4.92 27.43
N THR A 551 -34.82 -5.88 26.62
CA THR A 551 -35.44 -5.62 25.32
C THR A 551 -36.80 -4.96 25.47
N ALA A 552 -37.65 -5.43 26.38
CA ALA A 552 -38.97 -4.85 26.68
C ALA A 552 -38.87 -3.40 27.16
N ARG A 553 -37.82 -3.07 27.93
CA ARG A 553 -37.54 -1.69 28.38
C ARG A 553 -36.80 -0.84 27.34
N GLY A 554 -36.48 -1.41 26.17
CA GLY A 554 -35.87 -0.70 25.04
C GLY A 554 -34.37 -0.44 25.19
N PHE A 555 -33.63 -1.24 25.97
CA PHE A 555 -32.16 -1.15 26.12
C PHE A 555 -31.38 -1.99 25.12
N CYS A 556 -32.07 -2.70 24.22
CA CYS A 556 -31.46 -3.49 23.15
C CYS A 556 -31.63 -2.87 21.76
N GLN A 557 -32.06 -1.60 21.70
CA GLN A 557 -32.16 -0.84 20.46
C GLN A 557 -31.74 0.62 20.66
N ILE A 558 -31.07 1.20 19.68
CA ILE A 558 -30.80 2.64 19.59
C ILE A 558 -31.79 3.24 18.60
N GLN A 559 -32.48 4.31 19.00
CA GLN A 559 -33.38 5.06 18.13
C GLN A 559 -32.68 6.33 17.65
N VAL A 560 -32.42 6.41 16.34
CA VAL A 560 -31.79 7.58 15.71
C VAL A 560 -32.73 8.22 14.71
N LYS A 561 -32.54 9.52 14.44
CA LYS A 561 -33.33 10.25 13.46
C LYS A 561 -32.58 10.40 12.15
N THR A 562 -33.19 9.93 11.06
CA THR A 562 -32.68 10.04 9.70
C THR A 562 -33.63 10.92 8.91
N PHE A 563 -33.23 12.16 8.62
CA PHE A 563 -34.08 13.15 7.95
C PHE A 563 -35.49 13.30 8.57
N GLY A 564 -35.59 13.18 9.90
CA GLY A 564 -36.84 13.28 10.65
C GLY A 564 -37.60 11.97 10.88
N THR A 565 -37.23 10.89 10.18
CA THR A 565 -37.77 9.53 10.44
C THR A 565 -36.96 8.80 11.51
N LEU A 566 -37.62 8.03 12.36
CA LEU A 566 -36.94 7.24 13.40
C LEU A 566 -36.51 5.89 12.83
N VAL A 567 -35.23 5.58 12.93
CA VAL A 567 -34.63 4.28 12.59
C VAL A 567 -34.21 3.59 13.87
N SER A 568 -34.58 2.33 14.03
CA SER A 568 -34.19 1.50 15.17
C SER A 568 -33.02 0.60 14.78
N ILE A 569 -31.95 0.65 15.56
CA ILE A 569 -30.71 -0.11 15.36
C ILE A 569 -30.59 -1.12 16.50
N PRO A 570 -30.53 -2.43 16.24
CA PRO A 570 -30.35 -3.44 17.28
C PRO A 570 -28.93 -3.40 17.84
N VAL A 571 -28.81 -3.56 19.16
CA VAL A 571 -27.52 -3.57 19.88
C VAL A 571 -27.35 -4.73 20.85
N CYS A 572 -28.27 -5.69 20.85
CA CYS A 572 -28.14 -6.93 21.61
C CYS A 572 -28.29 -8.16 20.71
N ASN A 573 -27.65 -9.25 21.10
CA ASN A 573 -27.83 -10.58 20.52
C ASN A 573 -27.96 -11.63 21.65
N ASN A 574 -28.04 -12.91 21.30
CA ASN A 574 -28.20 -13.99 22.28
C ASN A 574 -27.02 -14.13 23.25
N SER A 575 -25.83 -13.65 22.88
CA SER A 575 -24.62 -13.64 23.72
C SER A 575 -24.45 -12.34 24.52
N SER A 576 -25.37 -11.38 24.42
CA SER A 576 -25.25 -10.08 25.07
C SER A 576 -25.27 -10.16 26.58
N VAL A 577 -25.98 -11.12 27.17
CA VAL A 577 -26.05 -11.25 28.62
C VAL A 577 -25.31 -12.51 29.06
N GLN A 578 -24.30 -12.32 29.90
CA GLN A 578 -23.62 -13.41 30.58
C GLN A 578 -23.86 -13.26 32.09
N VAL A 579 -24.14 -14.39 32.74
CA VAL A 579 -24.39 -14.42 34.18
C VAL A 579 -23.48 -15.43 34.86
N GLY A 580 -23.01 -15.08 36.05
CA GLY A 580 -22.14 -15.95 36.85
C GLY A 580 -22.36 -15.73 38.34
N CYS A 581 -22.21 -16.80 39.13
CA CYS A 581 -22.25 -16.71 40.59
C CYS A 581 -21.00 -15.98 41.10
N LEU A 582 -21.17 -14.83 41.73
CA LEU A 582 -20.05 -14.12 42.38
C LEU A 582 -19.88 -14.58 43.83
N THR A 583 -21.00 -14.65 44.56
CA THR A 583 -21.07 -15.17 45.92
C THR A 583 -22.30 -16.06 46.05
N SER A 584 -22.47 -16.74 47.20
CA SER A 584 -23.65 -17.57 47.45
C SER A 584 -24.97 -16.81 47.33
N GLU A 585 -24.98 -15.48 47.53
CA GLU A 585 -26.21 -14.67 47.55
C GLU A 585 -26.28 -13.66 46.39
N ARG A 586 -25.26 -13.59 45.54
CA ARG A 586 -25.16 -12.58 44.47
C ARG A 586 -24.85 -13.20 43.12
N LEU A 587 -25.67 -12.81 42.15
CA LEU A 587 -25.50 -13.15 40.76
C LEU A 587 -24.89 -11.95 40.03
N GLY A 588 -23.70 -12.12 39.48
CA GLY A 588 -23.07 -11.13 38.62
C GLY A 588 -23.67 -11.21 37.21
N VAL A 589 -24.01 -10.06 36.65
CA VAL A 589 -24.55 -9.93 35.30
C VAL A 589 -23.59 -9.05 34.50
N ASN A 590 -23.06 -9.59 33.41
CA ASN A 590 -22.29 -8.83 32.43
C ASN A 590 -23.13 -8.64 31.18
N VAL A 591 -23.42 -7.40 30.82
CA VAL A 591 -24.20 -7.04 29.64
C VAL A 591 -23.26 -6.42 28.62
N THR A 592 -23.18 -7.06 27.46
CA THR A 592 -22.45 -6.62 26.27
C THR A 592 -23.44 -6.09 25.25
N TRP A 593 -23.43 -4.78 25.03
CA TRP A 593 -24.12 -4.20 23.88
C TRP A 593 -23.17 -4.20 22.70
N LYS A 594 -23.53 -4.89 21.62
CA LYS A 594 -22.74 -5.04 20.40
C LYS A 594 -23.62 -4.69 19.21
N SER A 595 -23.14 -3.79 18.37
CA SER A 595 -23.79 -3.44 17.10
C SER A 595 -22.84 -3.69 15.94
N ARG A 596 -23.38 -4.21 14.84
CA ARG A 596 -22.63 -4.36 13.59
C ARG A 596 -22.69 -3.03 12.87
N LEU A 597 -21.54 -2.57 12.37
CA LEU A 597 -21.47 -1.26 11.69
C LEU A 597 -22.25 -1.27 10.36
N GLU A 598 -22.41 -2.44 9.73
CA GLU A 598 -23.25 -2.62 8.53
C GLU A 598 -24.74 -2.31 8.77
N ASP A 599 -25.23 -2.49 10.00
CA ASP A 599 -26.62 -2.23 10.37
C ASP A 599 -26.89 -0.74 10.64
N ILE A 600 -25.85 0.10 10.67
CA ILE A 600 -25.93 1.52 11.04
C ILE A 600 -25.82 2.39 9.79
N PRO A 601 -26.91 3.04 9.33
CA PRO A 601 -26.85 3.88 8.14
C PRO A 601 -26.02 5.14 8.38
N VAL A 602 -25.15 5.46 7.41
CA VAL A 602 -24.32 6.70 7.42
C VAL A 602 -25.18 7.96 7.47
N ALA A 603 -26.37 7.95 6.86
CA ALA A 603 -27.28 9.09 6.91
C ALA A 603 -27.79 9.41 8.32
N SER A 604 -27.79 8.44 9.23
CA SER A 604 -28.28 8.59 10.61
C SER A 604 -27.16 8.96 11.56
N LEU A 605 -26.03 8.24 11.45
CA LEU A 605 -24.82 8.43 12.23
C LEU A 605 -23.66 8.42 11.24
N PRO A 606 -23.13 9.57 10.80
CA PRO A 606 -22.20 9.67 9.67
C PRO A 606 -20.78 9.22 9.98
N ASP A 607 -20.31 9.33 11.21
CA ASP A 607 -18.98 8.91 11.62
C ASP A 607 -19.01 7.92 12.81
N LEU A 608 -17.87 7.30 13.10
CA LEU A 608 -17.74 6.35 14.21
C LEU A 608 -17.88 7.02 15.58
N HIS A 609 -17.60 8.32 15.69
CA HIS A 609 -17.71 9.06 16.94
C HIS A 609 -19.17 9.36 17.32
N ASP A 610 -20.04 9.58 16.34
CA ASP A 610 -21.48 9.69 16.51
C ASP A 610 -22.08 8.35 16.96
N ILE A 611 -21.58 7.22 16.44
CA ILE A 611 -21.97 5.88 16.91
C ILE A 611 -21.54 5.68 18.36
N GLU A 612 -20.32 6.05 18.72
CA GLU A 612 -19.86 6.03 20.11
C GLU A 612 -20.82 6.82 21.00
N ARG A 613 -21.09 8.10 20.65
CA ARG A 613 -21.98 8.96 21.43
C ARG A 613 -23.41 8.43 21.49
N ALA A 614 -23.92 7.80 20.46
CA ALA A 614 -25.25 7.20 20.48
C ALA A 614 -25.32 6.01 21.45
N LEU A 615 -24.23 5.23 21.56
CA LEU A 615 -24.17 4.04 22.40
C LEU A 615 -23.91 4.38 23.88
N VAL A 616 -22.93 5.24 24.18
CA VAL A 616 -22.61 5.65 25.56
C VAL A 616 -23.39 6.87 26.06
N GLY A 617 -24.14 7.51 25.17
CA GLY A 617 -24.89 8.72 25.47
C GLY A 617 -26.09 8.49 26.39
N LYS A 618 -26.87 9.55 26.56
CA LYS A 618 -28.04 9.56 27.45
C LYS A 618 -29.18 8.64 26.99
N ASP A 619 -29.23 8.30 25.70
CA ASP A 619 -30.38 7.59 25.12
C ASP A 619 -30.39 6.08 25.40
N LEU A 620 -29.22 5.45 25.47
CA LEU A 620 -29.08 4.03 25.76
C LEU A 620 -28.43 3.81 27.12
N LEU A 621 -27.10 3.97 27.19
CA LEU A 621 -26.34 3.57 28.36
C LEU A 621 -26.51 4.53 29.53
N GLY A 622 -26.63 5.84 29.28
CA GLY A 622 -26.96 6.82 30.32
C GLY A 622 -28.32 6.55 30.96
N ARG A 623 -29.35 6.26 30.15
CA ARG A 623 -30.67 5.85 30.66
C ARG A 623 -30.61 4.54 31.43
N PHE A 624 -29.77 3.60 31.00
CA PHE A 624 -29.57 2.33 31.70
C PHE A 624 -28.86 2.55 33.05
N THR A 625 -27.80 3.36 33.10
CA THR A 625 -27.13 3.70 34.36
C THR A 625 -28.06 4.39 35.33
N ASP A 626 -28.87 5.33 34.86
CA ASP A 626 -29.84 6.05 35.69
C ASP A 626 -30.87 5.08 36.29
N LEU A 627 -31.34 4.09 35.52
CA LEU A 627 -32.29 3.06 35.98
C LEU A 627 -31.72 2.13 37.06
N ILE A 628 -30.46 1.69 36.89
CA ILE A 628 -29.79 0.83 37.87
C ILE A 628 -29.49 1.63 39.15
N GLN A 629 -28.93 2.83 39.01
CA GLN A 629 -28.56 3.67 40.14
C GLN A 629 -29.77 4.17 40.94
N SER A 630 -30.93 4.34 40.30
CA SER A 630 -32.18 4.69 41.00
C SER A 630 -32.75 3.53 41.83
N GLY A 631 -32.24 2.30 41.67
CA GLY A 631 -32.73 1.09 42.34
C GLY A 631 -34.07 0.59 41.80
N SER A 632 -34.52 1.09 40.65
CA SER A 632 -35.83 0.78 40.08
C SER A 632 -35.82 -0.48 39.20
N PHE A 633 -34.64 -1.05 38.92
CA PHE A 633 -34.53 -2.30 38.18
C PHE A 633 -34.82 -3.50 39.08
N GLN A 634 -35.87 -4.23 38.76
CA GLN A 634 -36.27 -5.47 39.42
C GLN A 634 -36.60 -6.50 38.35
N LEU A 635 -35.91 -7.64 38.39
CA LEU A 635 -36.18 -8.77 37.51
C LEU A 635 -37.26 -9.65 38.14
N HIS A 636 -38.31 -9.96 37.39
CA HIS A 636 -39.40 -10.84 37.82
C HIS A 636 -39.30 -12.19 37.13
N LEU A 637 -39.13 -13.27 37.89
CA LEU A 637 -38.98 -14.63 37.38
C LEU A 637 -39.70 -15.62 38.29
N ASP A 638 -40.61 -16.42 37.74
CA ASP A 638 -41.43 -17.41 38.46
C ASP A 638 -42.07 -16.85 39.75
N SER A 639 -42.73 -15.70 39.66
CA SER A 639 -43.36 -14.98 40.78
C SER A 639 -42.40 -14.54 41.91
N LYS A 640 -41.09 -14.50 41.65
CA LYS A 640 -40.06 -13.95 42.54
C LYS A 640 -39.44 -12.69 41.94
N THR A 641 -38.97 -11.82 42.81
CA THR A 641 -38.35 -10.55 42.44
C THR A 641 -36.89 -10.55 42.84
N PHE A 642 -36.02 -10.19 41.90
CA PHE A 642 -34.58 -10.10 42.07
C PHE A 642 -34.17 -8.63 41.88
N PRO A 643 -33.92 -7.87 42.96
CA PRO A 643 -33.51 -6.48 42.85
C PRO A 643 -32.04 -6.38 42.39
N ALA A 644 -31.75 -5.39 41.55
CA ALA A 644 -30.37 -5.03 41.21
C ALA A 644 -29.77 -4.13 42.29
N GLU A 645 -28.47 -4.31 42.55
CA GLU A 645 -27.70 -3.33 43.32
C GLU A 645 -27.57 -2.01 42.54
N THR A 646 -27.49 -0.90 43.26
CA THR A 646 -27.42 0.45 42.68
C THR A 646 -26.04 0.82 42.10
N THR A 647 -25.14 -0.17 41.99
CA THR A 647 -23.78 0.05 41.47
C THR A 647 -23.60 -0.67 40.13
N ILE A 648 -23.07 0.06 39.16
CA ILE A 648 -22.68 -0.45 37.85
C ILE A 648 -21.21 -0.13 37.62
N ARG A 649 -20.48 -1.09 37.06
CA ARG A 649 -19.08 -0.96 36.69
C ARG A 649 -18.93 -1.25 35.20
N PHE A 650 -17.95 -0.63 34.56
CA PHE A 650 -17.70 -0.79 33.13
C PHE A 650 -16.31 -1.37 32.92
N LEU A 651 -16.16 -2.29 31.97
CA LEU A 651 -14.85 -2.82 31.61
C LEU A 651 -14.03 -1.76 30.85
N GLN A 652 -12.79 -1.55 31.28
CA GLN A 652 -11.82 -0.63 30.73
C GLN A 652 -10.47 -1.36 30.63
N GLY A 653 -10.27 -2.10 29.54
CA GLY A 653 -9.16 -3.04 29.43
C GLY A 653 -9.29 -4.14 30.49
N ASP A 654 -8.24 -4.32 31.31
CA ASP A 654 -8.20 -5.31 32.39
C ASP A 654 -8.80 -4.81 33.73
N HIS A 655 -9.35 -3.59 33.75
CA HIS A 655 -9.83 -2.93 34.97
C HIS A 655 -11.31 -2.51 34.86
N PHE A 656 -11.98 -2.36 36.01
CA PHE A 656 -13.35 -1.87 36.07
C PHE A 656 -13.37 -0.37 36.41
N GLY A 657 -13.91 0.44 35.50
CA GLY A 657 -14.14 1.88 35.66
C GLY A 657 -15.59 2.22 36.05
N THR A 658 -15.82 3.49 36.38
CA THR A 658 -17.15 4.05 36.69
C THR A 658 -17.84 4.67 35.48
N SER A 659 -17.12 4.84 34.37
CA SER A 659 -17.62 5.43 33.13
C SER A 659 -17.59 4.41 32.00
N PRO A 660 -18.63 4.37 31.16
CA PRO A 660 -18.67 3.44 30.04
C PRO A 660 -17.65 3.80 28.97
N ARG A 661 -17.04 2.77 28.38
CA ARG A 661 -16.18 2.91 27.19
C ARG A 661 -16.60 1.93 26.12
N THR A 662 -16.47 2.37 24.87
CA THR A 662 -16.65 1.53 23.70
C THR A 662 -15.31 1.03 23.20
N TRP A 663 -15.30 -0.11 22.54
CA TRP A 663 -14.19 -0.58 21.74
C TRP A 663 -14.71 -1.15 20.43
N PHE A 664 -13.82 -1.16 19.44
CA PHE A 664 -14.11 -1.77 18.16
C PHE A 664 -13.72 -3.24 18.19
N GLY A 665 -14.39 -4.01 17.37
CA GLY A 665 -14.09 -5.41 17.15
C GLY A 665 -14.46 -5.84 15.75
N CYS A 666 -14.20 -7.10 15.47
CA CYS A 666 -14.48 -7.71 14.18
C CYS A 666 -15.77 -8.54 14.20
N SER A 667 -16.33 -8.77 13.02
CA SER A 667 -17.43 -9.72 12.86
C SER A 667 -16.88 -11.16 12.86
N GLU A 668 -17.75 -12.14 13.02
CA GLU A 668 -17.34 -13.55 12.96
C GLU A 668 -16.72 -13.88 11.60
N GLY A 669 -15.68 -14.71 11.57
CA GLY A 669 -14.92 -14.98 10.35
C GLY A 669 -13.72 -14.05 10.13
N PHE A 670 -13.46 -13.13 11.06
CA PHE A 670 -12.36 -12.17 11.00
C PHE A 670 -11.52 -12.21 12.28
N TYR A 671 -10.23 -11.96 12.10
CA TYR A 671 -9.23 -11.79 13.15
C TYR A 671 -8.96 -10.32 13.42
N GLN A 672 -8.82 -9.95 14.68
CA GLN A 672 -8.46 -8.60 15.10
C GLN A 672 -6.93 -8.46 15.19
N VAL A 673 -6.36 -7.59 14.36
CA VAL A 673 -4.92 -7.30 14.41
C VAL A 673 -4.66 -6.16 15.40
N LEU A 674 -3.80 -6.41 16.39
CA LEU A 674 -3.32 -5.42 17.36
C LEU A 674 -1.84 -5.12 17.08
N THR A 675 -1.52 -3.96 16.54
CA THR A 675 -0.13 -3.55 16.30
C THR A 675 0.43 -2.81 17.51
N SER A 676 1.54 -3.29 18.08
CA SER A 676 2.33 -2.51 19.03
C SER A 676 3.13 -1.44 18.29
N GLU A 677 2.84 -0.18 18.61
CA GLU A 677 3.62 1.04 18.38
C GLU A 677 4.01 1.44 16.93
N ALA A 678 3.61 2.68 16.57
CA ALA A 678 4.21 3.55 15.54
C ALA A 678 3.86 3.37 14.04
N SER A 679 2.66 2.91 13.68
CA SER A 679 2.07 3.24 12.36
C SER A 679 0.70 3.90 12.52
N GLN A 680 0.48 5.01 11.82
CA GLN A 680 -0.74 5.83 11.86
C GLN A 680 -1.92 5.21 11.10
N ASP A 681 -1.80 3.96 10.62
CA ASP A 681 -2.87 3.30 9.89
C ASP A 681 -3.85 2.64 10.85
N GLY A 682 -5.12 3.01 10.67
CA GLY A 682 -6.23 2.56 11.48
C GLY A 682 -6.25 1.03 11.58
N LEU A 683 -5.98 0.56 12.79
CA LEU A 683 -6.19 -0.80 13.30
C LEU A 683 -7.43 -1.43 12.65
N GLY A 684 -7.33 -2.69 12.22
CA GLY A 684 -8.33 -3.29 11.34
C GLY A 684 -8.58 -4.78 11.58
N CYS A 685 -9.59 -5.28 10.87
CA CYS A 685 -10.02 -6.67 10.87
C CYS A 685 -9.47 -7.39 9.66
N VAL A 686 -8.91 -8.59 9.83
CA VAL A 686 -8.39 -9.38 8.72
C VAL A 686 -9.26 -10.61 8.52
N LYS A 687 -9.70 -10.88 7.29
CA LYS A 687 -10.55 -12.03 7.00
C LYS A 687 -9.76 -13.32 7.18
N CYS A 688 -10.32 -14.32 7.86
CA CYS A 688 -9.69 -15.63 7.93
C CYS A 688 -9.56 -16.21 6.51
N PRO A 689 -8.36 -16.57 6.04
CA PRO A 689 -8.17 -17.07 4.69
C PRO A 689 -8.75 -18.46 4.52
N GLU A 690 -8.93 -18.89 3.27
CA GLU A 690 -9.19 -20.29 2.95
C GLU A 690 -8.13 -21.22 3.58
N GLY A 691 -8.57 -22.42 3.94
CA GLY A 691 -7.79 -23.36 4.75
C GLY A 691 -7.81 -23.05 6.25
N SER A 692 -8.54 -22.03 6.71
CA SER A 692 -8.72 -21.71 8.13
C SER A 692 -10.18 -21.44 8.49
N TYR A 693 -10.47 -21.42 9.79
CA TYR A 693 -11.78 -21.05 10.33
C TYR A 693 -11.62 -20.13 11.54
N SER A 694 -12.61 -19.28 11.77
CA SER A 694 -12.65 -18.36 12.92
C SER A 694 -13.25 -19.05 14.14
N GLN A 695 -12.51 -19.01 15.25
CA GLN A 695 -12.94 -19.49 16.56
C GLN A 695 -12.39 -18.55 17.63
N ASP A 696 -13.24 -18.08 18.53
CA ASP A 696 -12.86 -17.20 19.65
C ASP A 696 -12.04 -15.94 19.21
N GLU A 697 -12.44 -15.32 18.09
CA GLU A 697 -11.78 -14.16 17.47
C GLU A 697 -10.35 -14.43 16.96
N GLU A 698 -9.93 -15.69 16.87
CA GLU A 698 -8.68 -16.16 16.25
C GLU A 698 -8.97 -16.99 14.99
N CYS A 699 -8.07 -16.94 14.00
CA CYS A 699 -8.16 -17.81 12.83
C CYS A 699 -7.29 -19.06 13.03
N ILE A 700 -7.92 -20.22 13.07
CA ILE A 700 -7.25 -21.50 13.30
C ILE A 700 -7.16 -22.25 11.96
N PRO A 701 -5.98 -22.75 11.55
CA PRO A 701 -5.84 -23.60 10.37
C PRO A 701 -6.70 -24.86 10.47
N CYS A 702 -7.29 -25.28 9.36
CA CYS A 702 -8.10 -26.50 9.32
C CYS A 702 -7.24 -27.71 9.73
N PRO A 703 -7.70 -28.53 10.69
CA PRO A 703 -6.95 -29.68 11.16
C PRO A 703 -6.84 -30.76 10.07
N VAL A 704 -5.88 -31.67 10.23
CA VAL A 704 -5.68 -32.78 9.30
C VAL A 704 -6.96 -33.60 9.11
N GLY A 705 -7.32 -33.87 7.86
CA GLY A 705 -8.57 -34.54 7.50
C GLY A 705 -9.74 -33.59 7.21
N PHE A 706 -9.52 -32.28 7.33
CA PHE A 706 -10.49 -31.24 6.98
C PHE A 706 -9.89 -30.24 5.99
N TYR A 707 -10.74 -29.58 5.22
CA TYR A 707 -10.37 -28.53 4.27
C TYR A 707 -11.38 -27.38 4.30
N GLN A 708 -11.00 -26.21 3.80
CA GLN A 708 -11.90 -25.07 3.65
C GLN A 708 -11.54 -24.23 2.42
N GLU A 709 -12.45 -24.11 1.46
CA GLU A 709 -12.26 -23.35 0.22
C GLU A 709 -12.72 -21.89 0.34
N GLN A 710 -13.54 -21.58 1.33
CA GLN A 710 -14.17 -20.27 1.49
C GLN A 710 -13.51 -19.49 2.63
N ALA A 711 -12.97 -18.31 2.33
CA ALA A 711 -12.46 -17.37 3.32
C ALA A 711 -13.60 -16.84 4.23
N GLY A 712 -13.28 -16.61 5.51
CA GLY A 712 -14.21 -16.10 6.53
C GLY A 712 -15.14 -17.16 7.12
N SER A 713 -14.78 -18.44 7.02
CA SER A 713 -15.60 -19.55 7.51
C SER A 713 -15.51 -19.72 9.04
N LEU A 714 -16.56 -20.27 9.65
CA LEU A 714 -16.62 -20.58 11.10
C LEU A 714 -16.29 -22.04 11.42
N ALA A 715 -16.19 -22.89 10.40
CA ALA A 715 -15.83 -24.30 10.54
C ALA A 715 -15.17 -24.82 9.26
N CYS A 716 -14.47 -25.96 9.35
CA CYS A 716 -13.89 -26.65 8.20
C CYS A 716 -14.76 -27.82 7.75
N VAL A 717 -14.68 -28.16 6.47
CA VAL A 717 -15.41 -29.27 5.84
C VAL A 717 -14.58 -30.56 5.96
N PRO A 718 -15.15 -31.70 6.39
CA PRO A 718 -14.43 -32.97 6.45
C PRO A 718 -14.07 -33.49 5.06
N CYS A 719 -12.89 -34.10 4.92
CA CYS A 719 -12.50 -34.80 3.71
C CYS A 719 -13.46 -35.98 3.41
N PRO A 720 -13.64 -36.35 2.12
CA PRO A 720 -14.39 -37.55 1.75
C PRO A 720 -13.82 -38.82 2.40
N VAL A 721 -14.67 -39.84 2.58
CA VAL A 721 -14.30 -41.11 3.24
C VAL A 721 -13.04 -41.71 2.62
N GLY A 722 -12.08 -42.10 3.46
CA GLY A 722 -10.80 -42.70 3.05
C GLY A 722 -9.77 -41.72 2.50
N ARG A 723 -9.98 -40.41 2.66
CA ARG A 723 -9.03 -39.36 2.28
C ARG A 723 -8.67 -38.48 3.47
N MET A 724 -7.41 -38.03 3.51
CA MET A 724 -6.91 -37.11 4.53
C MET A 724 -5.93 -36.12 3.91
N THR A 725 -5.82 -34.94 4.50
CA THR A 725 -4.84 -33.93 4.09
C THR A 725 -3.44 -34.28 4.61
N ILE A 726 -2.41 -33.80 3.92
CA ILE A 726 -1.00 -34.04 4.29
C ILE A 726 -0.53 -33.18 5.47
N SER A 727 -1.16 -32.03 5.66
CA SER A 727 -0.89 -31.07 6.73
C SER A 727 -2.17 -30.32 7.10
N ALA A 728 -2.12 -29.57 8.19
CA ALA A 728 -3.15 -28.58 8.51
C ALA A 728 -3.16 -27.44 7.47
N GLY A 729 -4.28 -26.73 7.37
CA GLY A 729 -4.42 -25.57 6.50
C GLY A 729 -4.86 -25.86 5.06
N ALA A 730 -5.53 -26.99 4.82
CA ALA A 730 -5.92 -27.37 3.47
C ALA A 730 -7.01 -26.45 2.90
N PHE A 731 -6.68 -25.74 1.82
CA PHE A 731 -7.56 -24.75 1.20
C PHE A 731 -8.35 -25.23 -0.03
N SER A 732 -8.25 -26.51 -0.39
CA SER A 732 -8.99 -27.10 -1.52
C SER A 732 -9.38 -28.55 -1.23
N GLN A 733 -10.52 -28.98 -1.76
CA GLN A 733 -10.93 -30.38 -1.72
C GLN A 733 -9.88 -31.31 -2.37
N THR A 734 -9.13 -30.82 -3.36
CA THR A 734 -8.09 -31.58 -4.07
C THR A 734 -6.92 -31.97 -3.18
N HIS A 735 -6.74 -31.32 -2.03
CA HIS A 735 -5.72 -31.65 -1.05
C HIS A 735 -6.09 -32.87 -0.18
N CYS A 736 -7.35 -33.32 -0.23
CA CYS A 736 -7.77 -34.57 0.39
C CYS A 736 -7.28 -35.74 -0.47
N VAL A 737 -6.13 -36.27 -0.09
CA VAL A 737 -5.46 -37.37 -0.79
C VAL A 737 -5.70 -38.71 -0.08
N THR A 738 -5.61 -39.78 -0.84
CA THR A 738 -5.67 -41.16 -0.33
C THR A 738 -4.32 -41.59 0.26
N ASP A 739 -4.32 -42.66 1.05
CA ASP A 739 -3.08 -43.26 1.57
C ASP A 739 -2.12 -43.66 0.46
N CYS A 740 -2.66 -44.10 -0.69
CA CYS A 740 -1.85 -44.36 -1.87
C CYS A 740 -1.13 -43.10 -2.34
N GLN A 741 -1.82 -41.98 -2.52
CA GLN A 741 -1.20 -40.77 -3.06
C GLN A 741 -0.16 -40.14 -2.11
N ARG A 742 -0.25 -40.41 -0.81
CA ARG A 742 0.72 -39.97 0.21
C ARG A 742 1.95 -40.88 0.32
N ASN A 743 1.96 -42.04 -0.33
CA ASN A 743 2.97 -43.04 -0.07
C ASN A 743 4.40 -42.49 -0.30
N GLU A 744 5.28 -42.65 0.68
CA GLU A 744 6.69 -42.23 0.56
C GLU A 744 7.50 -43.24 -0.28
N ALA A 745 6.95 -44.44 -0.51
CA ALA A 745 7.58 -45.51 -1.27
C ALA A 745 7.50 -45.36 -2.80
N GLY A 746 6.83 -44.32 -3.31
CA GLY A 746 6.65 -44.04 -4.74
C GLY A 746 5.80 -45.07 -5.51
N LEU A 747 4.90 -45.79 -4.83
CA LEU A 747 3.99 -46.75 -5.45
C LEU A 747 2.98 -46.02 -6.36
N GLN A 748 2.65 -46.63 -7.49
CA GLN A 748 1.71 -46.09 -8.49
C GLN A 748 0.28 -46.24 -8.00
N CYS A 749 -0.48 -45.16 -8.07
CA CYS A 749 -1.91 -45.15 -7.82
C CYS A 749 -2.69 -45.14 -9.13
N ASP A 750 -3.92 -45.64 -9.09
CA ASP A 750 -4.88 -45.45 -10.17
C ASP A 750 -5.54 -44.05 -10.12
N GLN A 751 -6.48 -43.80 -11.04
CA GLN A 751 -7.20 -42.52 -11.14
C GLN A 751 -8.12 -42.25 -9.92
N ASN A 752 -8.52 -43.29 -9.19
CA ASN A 752 -9.39 -43.17 -8.01
C ASN A 752 -8.58 -43.00 -6.71
N GLY A 753 -7.24 -43.07 -6.78
CA GLY A 753 -6.36 -43.01 -5.63
C GLY A 753 -6.22 -44.35 -4.90
N GLN A 754 -6.56 -45.48 -5.52
CA GLN A 754 -6.26 -46.80 -4.97
C GLN A 754 -4.89 -47.28 -5.45
N TYR A 755 -4.25 -48.13 -4.63
CA TYR A 755 -2.99 -48.77 -5.02
C TYR A 755 -3.18 -49.60 -6.28
N ARG A 756 -2.38 -49.31 -7.31
CA ARG A 756 -2.38 -50.13 -8.52
C ARG A 756 -1.84 -51.52 -8.15
N ALA A 757 -2.65 -52.55 -8.36
CA ALA A 757 -2.31 -53.92 -7.98
C ALA A 757 -0.98 -54.39 -8.60
N SER A 758 -0.65 -53.92 -9.81
CA SER A 758 0.66 -54.14 -10.44
C SER A 758 1.51 -52.87 -10.35
N GLN A 759 2.65 -53.00 -9.68
CA GLN A 759 3.67 -51.97 -9.52
C GLN A 759 4.89 -52.29 -10.35
N LYS A 760 5.65 -51.26 -10.72
CA LYS A 760 6.94 -51.42 -11.39
C LYS A 760 8.01 -50.75 -10.57
N ASP A 761 8.97 -51.54 -10.10
CA ASP A 761 10.10 -51.05 -9.33
C ASP A 761 10.98 -50.15 -10.23
N ARG A 762 11.19 -48.89 -9.83
CA ARG A 762 11.94 -47.91 -10.64
C ARG A 762 13.43 -48.27 -10.74
N GLY A 763 14.01 -48.96 -9.75
CA GLY A 763 15.42 -49.32 -9.73
C GLY A 763 15.74 -50.58 -10.55
N SER A 764 14.95 -51.63 -10.40
CA SER A 764 15.18 -52.94 -11.04
C SER A 764 14.35 -53.18 -12.29
N GLY A 765 13.34 -52.34 -12.56
CA GLY A 765 12.41 -52.48 -13.68
C GLY A 765 11.44 -53.68 -13.57
N LYS A 766 11.52 -54.46 -12.49
CA LYS A 766 10.69 -55.65 -12.27
C LYS A 766 9.28 -55.26 -11.82
N ALA A 767 8.29 -55.99 -12.29
CA ALA A 767 6.93 -55.86 -11.81
C ALA A 767 6.74 -56.62 -10.49
N PHE A 768 6.00 -56.04 -9.55
CA PHE A 768 5.57 -56.70 -8.32
C PHE A 768 4.13 -56.33 -8.01
N CYS A 769 3.44 -57.18 -7.26
CA CYS A 769 2.06 -56.93 -6.89
C CYS A 769 1.95 -56.37 -5.48
N VAL A 770 0.97 -55.48 -5.27
CA VAL A 770 0.62 -54.95 -3.95
C VAL A 770 -0.88 -55.13 -3.69
N ASP A 771 -1.26 -55.27 -2.43
CA ASP A 771 -2.66 -55.27 -2.02
C ASP A 771 -3.24 -53.83 -1.90
N GLY A 772 -4.51 -53.74 -1.49
CA GLY A 772 -5.21 -52.46 -1.29
C GLY A 772 -4.66 -51.60 -0.15
N GLU A 773 -3.76 -52.13 0.68
CA GLU A 773 -3.04 -51.41 1.75
C GLU A 773 -1.62 -51.03 1.33
N GLY A 774 -1.21 -51.34 0.09
CA GLY A 774 0.13 -51.06 -0.43
C GLY A 774 1.20 -52.06 0.04
N ARG A 775 0.80 -53.18 0.65
CA ARG A 775 1.76 -54.23 1.07
C ARG A 775 2.11 -55.11 -0.10
N ARG A 776 3.42 -55.36 -0.25
CA ARG A 776 3.94 -56.23 -1.31
C ARG A 776 3.46 -57.67 -1.10
N LEU A 777 2.84 -58.23 -2.12
CA LEU A 777 2.43 -59.62 -2.14
C LEU A 777 3.65 -60.53 -2.44
N PRO A 778 3.73 -61.70 -1.78
CA PRO A 778 4.86 -62.62 -1.90
C PRO A 778 5.04 -63.22 -3.29
#